data_AF-A0A1Y6C9G8-F1
#
_entry.id   AF-A0A1Y6C9G8-F1
#
_cell.length_a   1.000
_cell.length_b   1.000
_cell.length_c   1.000
_cell.angle_alpha   90.00
_cell.angle_beta   90.00
_cell.angle_gamma   90.00
#
_symmetry.space_group_name_H-M   'P 1'
#
loop_
_entity.id
_entity.type
_entity.pdbx_description
1 polymer ?
#
loop_
_entity_poly.entity_id
_entity_poly.type
_entity_poly.pdbx_seq_one_letter_code
_entity_poly.pdbx_strand_id
1 'polypeptide(L)'
;MYKKFVGPMATLLALSSISAAALGNLNVIIQENDEGFVGVDGSVDSNNAGFTGSGFANTDNASGNGIDWVVSVADPGSYTFTFRYANGSSTNRSGKIELNSTTAVANVDFNGTGAWASWGTVATNVSLDAGTHLIRLEATNGSGLSNIDYLEITGPASSSSSSSSSSSSSTSSSSSSSSSSTGGSASLEVELESLAGSNNFSPYQVMSNAEASGGQYVVVESGSVTSPSDNETGQLSVDFTLSQQADVEFQIRVNFPNGNDDSFFYKLDSGSWNTQNTVRPAGWGNITPTTFSNVSAGSHTLTLLRREDGSALDKLILSVSNGLISGDGNSSSSSSSSSSSSSSSSSSSSSSSSSSSSSSSSSSSSSSSSSSSGASAIVIQENESGFCRVDGGIDSNNSGFSGTGFANTDNASGKAIEWNVAVANDNNVELAWRYANGSSDNRAGELRVNGAALSNVNFAATGSWASWSNATASIPLSAGNNRIELVATTASGLANIDSLSATGNGLSTGNCGGSSSSSSSSSSSSSSSSSSSSSSSSSSGNTAMCKPMGWATRNGRSGGAVNVTGGGNAQPVVVSNFSDLQSRASGSNAAVIYIDGTVGGGWSGTSGDRLEVGSNKTIIGLRPGTQLRAPIHIKNSSNVIVRNLVINGPGSNSDQAWDNINIEGSSKNIWIDHNEFWNGQDGNADVVKGADNVTFSWNIFGYTTNGGHNFSNLVASSDGETQSRGKLNITLMFNHFTGVAQRQPRCRFGDIHVVNNLFTKDGMTSQNGISAGVECRVLIENNHFIGIQSPVHQRSGGKSELRGTNIFENTSGDKSSYGGSTFEPPYEYKSLLVNASELEGLLAGKVGATLSSPTDCD
;
A
#
# COMPACT_ATOMS: atom_id res chain seq x y z
N MET A 1 -22.52 -38.60 34.37
CA MET A 1 -22.65 -39.89 33.67
C MET A 1 -22.17 -39.69 32.24
N TYR A 2 -21.03 -40.28 31.82
CA TYR A 2 -20.50 -40.39 30.42
C TYR A 2 -20.47 -39.09 29.55
N LYS A 3 -19.42 -38.76 28.77
CA LYS A 3 -18.11 -39.40 28.48
C LYS A 3 -17.17 -38.34 27.88
N LYS A 4 -15.87 -38.65 27.83
CA LYS A 4 -14.79 -38.04 27.01
C LYS A 4 -15.19 -36.89 26.03
N PHE A 5 -14.45 -35.79 26.11
CA PHE A 5 -13.37 -35.56 25.14
C PHE A 5 -12.08 -35.20 25.88
N VAL A 6 -10.96 -35.78 25.43
CA VAL A 6 -9.60 -35.40 25.80
C VAL A 6 -8.83 -35.46 24.48
N GLY A 7 -8.48 -34.30 23.96
CA GLY A 7 -7.53 -34.07 22.87
C GLY A 7 -6.40 -33.20 23.42
N PRO A 8 -5.19 -33.23 22.83
CA PRO A 8 -4.00 -32.72 23.49
C PRO A 8 -4.00 -31.20 23.63
N MET A 9 -3.59 -30.71 24.81
CA MET A 9 -2.84 -29.47 24.87
C MET A 9 -1.53 -29.71 24.09
N ALA A 10 -1.41 -29.12 22.90
CA ALA A 10 -0.10 -28.90 22.31
C ALA A 10 0.66 -27.95 23.26
N THR A 11 1.81 -28.40 23.76
CA THR A 11 2.64 -27.57 24.63
C THR A 11 3.18 -26.41 23.80
N LEU A 12 3.09 -25.18 24.33
CA LEU A 12 3.75 -24.01 23.73
C LEU A 12 5.27 -24.18 23.85
N LEU A 13 5.87 -24.89 22.88
CA LEU A 13 7.30 -24.91 22.68
C LEU A 13 7.75 -23.51 22.27
N ALA A 14 8.81 -23.02 22.89
CA ALA A 14 9.32 -21.68 22.61
C ALA A 14 9.92 -21.66 21.20
N LEU A 15 9.36 -20.82 20.32
CA LEU A 15 9.97 -20.45 19.04
C LEU A 15 11.14 -19.49 19.29
N SER A 16 12.23 -20.03 19.85
CA SER A 16 13.53 -19.39 19.85
C SER A 16 14.12 -19.42 18.44
N SER A 17 14.48 -18.25 17.93
CA SER A 17 15.26 -18.05 16.70
C SER A 17 14.76 -18.82 15.46
N ILE A 18 13.78 -18.25 14.75
CA ILE A 18 13.74 -18.37 13.29
C ILE A 18 14.78 -17.38 12.75
N SER A 19 15.89 -17.88 12.23
CA SER A 19 16.85 -17.10 11.44
C SER A 19 16.58 -17.29 9.94
N ALA A 20 16.89 -16.27 9.15
CA ALA A 20 16.72 -16.32 7.70
C ALA A 20 17.92 -17.01 7.05
N ALA A 21 17.66 -17.91 6.10
CA ALA A 21 18.73 -18.56 5.36
C ALA A 21 19.51 -17.51 4.55
N ALA A 22 20.77 -17.28 4.93
CA ALA A 22 21.62 -16.28 4.29
C ALA A 22 22.26 -16.85 3.02
N LEU A 23 21.91 -16.29 1.86
CA LEU A 23 22.43 -16.65 0.53
C LEU A 23 23.84 -16.07 0.30
N GLY A 24 24.76 -16.37 1.22
CA GLY A 24 26.21 -16.15 1.06
C GLY A 24 26.90 -17.21 0.18
N ASN A 25 26.17 -18.25 -0.23
CA ASN A 25 26.54 -19.17 -1.30
C ASN A 25 25.56 -19.01 -2.47
N LEU A 26 26.04 -19.24 -3.69
CA LEU A 26 25.23 -19.20 -4.91
C LEU A 26 24.15 -20.30 -5.00
N ASN A 27 24.09 -21.22 -4.03
CA ASN A 27 23.00 -22.18 -3.89
C ASN A 27 22.73 -22.48 -2.41
N VAL A 28 21.45 -22.52 -2.02
CA VAL A 28 20.97 -22.88 -0.68
C VAL A 28 19.78 -23.82 -0.84
N ILE A 29 19.73 -24.88 -0.03
CA ILE A 29 18.60 -25.81 0.06
C ILE A 29 17.98 -25.67 1.45
N ILE A 30 16.66 -25.52 1.52
CA ILE A 30 15.90 -25.42 2.77
C ILE A 30 14.91 -26.58 2.83
N GLN A 31 15.17 -27.55 3.70
CA GLN A 31 14.25 -28.65 4.02
C GLN A 31 13.17 -28.17 5.01
N GLU A 32 12.21 -29.03 5.34
CA GLU A 32 11.28 -28.81 6.44
C GLU A 32 11.99 -28.81 7.81
N ASN A 33 11.67 -27.81 8.65
CA ASN A 33 12.31 -27.53 9.95
C ASN A 33 13.79 -27.05 9.91
N ASP A 34 14.38 -26.85 8.73
CA ASP A 34 15.72 -26.22 8.60
C ASP A 34 15.65 -24.68 8.77
N GLU A 35 16.82 -24.05 8.90
CA GLU A 35 16.97 -22.59 8.93
C GLU A 35 16.36 -21.96 7.67
N GLY A 36 15.47 -20.98 7.86
CA GLY A 36 14.67 -20.37 6.80
C GLY A 36 13.34 -21.05 6.47
N PHE A 37 13.00 -22.22 7.03
CA PHE A 37 11.63 -22.76 6.98
C PHE A 37 10.75 -22.10 8.04
N VAL A 38 9.58 -21.58 7.67
CA VAL A 38 8.69 -20.83 8.58
C VAL A 38 7.46 -21.66 8.99
N GLY A 39 6.82 -22.35 8.04
CA GLY A 39 5.62 -23.14 8.35
C GLY A 39 4.95 -23.77 7.13
N VAL A 40 3.89 -24.53 7.39
CA VAL A 40 3.01 -25.16 6.39
C VAL A 40 1.57 -25.19 6.92
N ASP A 41 0.61 -24.82 6.06
CA ASP A 41 -0.83 -24.93 6.33
C ASP A 41 -1.28 -26.40 6.21
N GLY A 42 -0.88 -27.22 7.18
CA GLY A 42 -1.10 -28.66 7.20
C GLY A 42 -0.16 -29.35 8.18
N SER A 43 0.76 -30.17 7.68
CA SER A 43 1.70 -30.92 8.52
C SER A 43 3.05 -31.20 7.84
N VAL A 44 4.07 -31.46 8.65
CA VAL A 44 5.29 -32.14 8.19
C VAL A 44 5.10 -33.64 8.36
N ASP A 45 5.23 -34.38 7.27
CA ASP A 45 4.91 -35.80 7.17
C ASP A 45 6.18 -36.61 6.82
N SER A 46 6.19 -37.91 7.12
CA SER A 46 7.30 -38.83 6.77
C SER A 46 6.81 -40.20 6.29
N ASN A 47 5.55 -40.25 5.85
CA ASN A 47 4.81 -41.49 5.57
C ASN A 47 5.02 -42.07 4.15
N ASN A 48 5.64 -41.30 3.24
CA ASN A 48 6.03 -41.73 1.89
C ASN A 48 7.56 -41.82 1.79
N ALA A 49 8.11 -42.80 1.09
CA ALA A 49 9.57 -42.96 0.98
C ALA A 49 10.20 -42.01 -0.07
N GLY A 50 11.46 -41.63 0.12
CA GLY A 50 12.28 -40.95 -0.89
C GLY A 50 12.47 -39.44 -0.69
N PHE A 51 11.95 -38.87 0.39
CA PHE A 51 12.27 -37.51 0.82
C PHE A 51 13.73 -37.36 1.28
N THR A 52 14.21 -36.12 1.42
CA THR A 52 15.44 -35.74 2.12
C THR A 52 15.12 -35.06 3.46
N GLY A 53 16.14 -34.69 4.25
CA GLY A 53 15.90 -34.09 5.57
C GLY A 53 15.25 -35.08 6.55
N SER A 54 14.17 -34.66 7.20
CA SER A 54 13.44 -35.37 8.25
C SER A 54 12.03 -35.85 7.84
N GLY A 55 11.48 -35.30 6.75
CA GLY A 55 10.13 -35.53 6.28
C GLY A 55 9.85 -34.77 4.98
N PHE A 56 8.66 -34.18 4.85
CA PHE A 56 8.29 -33.26 3.78
C PHE A 56 7.07 -32.43 4.21
N ALA A 57 6.89 -31.25 3.64
CA ALA A 57 5.71 -30.40 3.86
C ALA A 57 4.49 -30.94 3.08
N ASN A 58 3.36 -31.10 3.78
CA ASN A 58 2.10 -31.62 3.28
C ASN A 58 0.96 -30.66 3.68
N THR A 59 0.48 -29.83 2.74
CA THR A 59 -0.63 -28.90 2.97
C THR A 59 -1.96 -29.63 3.09
N ASP A 60 -2.85 -29.14 3.96
CA ASP A 60 -4.26 -29.52 3.91
C ASP A 60 -4.86 -29.23 2.53
N ASN A 61 -5.80 -30.07 2.08
CA ASN A 61 -6.29 -30.07 0.70
C ASN A 61 -7.33 -28.96 0.47
N ALA A 62 -6.87 -27.71 0.34
CA ALA A 62 -7.67 -26.54 0.00
C ALA A 62 -6.87 -25.52 -0.83
N SER A 63 -7.57 -24.59 -1.50
CA SER A 63 -6.92 -23.43 -2.12
C SER A 63 -6.65 -22.37 -1.04
N GLY A 64 -5.56 -21.61 -1.17
CA GLY A 64 -5.13 -20.63 -0.16
C GLY A 64 -4.21 -21.19 0.93
N ASN A 65 -4.13 -22.52 1.07
CA ASN A 65 -3.15 -23.18 1.94
C ASN A 65 -1.76 -23.17 1.27
N GLY A 66 -0.70 -22.95 2.05
CA GLY A 66 0.65 -22.82 1.54
C GLY A 66 1.76 -23.32 2.45
N ILE A 67 2.98 -23.02 2.03
CA ILE A 67 4.24 -23.26 2.75
C ILE A 67 5.04 -21.96 2.71
N ASP A 68 5.59 -21.57 3.85
CA ASP A 68 6.26 -20.28 4.04
C ASP A 68 7.75 -20.47 4.37
N TRP A 69 8.61 -19.66 3.75
CA TRP A 69 10.06 -19.60 3.98
C TRP A 69 10.52 -18.15 4.18
N VAL A 70 11.66 -17.95 4.84
CA VAL A 70 12.32 -16.65 4.98
C VAL A 70 13.80 -16.73 4.63
N VAL A 71 14.23 -15.92 3.66
CA VAL A 71 15.58 -15.95 3.09
C VAL A 71 16.16 -14.55 3.01
N SER A 72 17.48 -14.44 3.09
CA SER A 72 18.20 -13.16 2.98
C SER A 72 19.22 -13.22 1.85
N VAL A 73 19.04 -12.38 0.83
CA VAL A 73 19.94 -12.23 -0.31
C VAL A 73 20.77 -10.95 -0.16
N ALA A 74 22.05 -11.03 -0.52
CA ALA A 74 22.96 -9.88 -0.47
C ALA A 74 22.81 -8.96 -1.69
N ASP A 75 22.57 -9.54 -2.86
CA ASP A 75 22.49 -8.87 -4.15
C ASP A 75 21.07 -8.97 -4.72
N PRO A 76 20.56 -7.93 -5.42
CA PRO A 76 19.32 -8.04 -6.17
C PRO A 76 19.54 -8.85 -7.45
N GLY A 77 18.55 -9.62 -7.89
CA GLY A 77 18.64 -10.35 -9.15
C GLY A 77 17.59 -11.43 -9.35
N SER A 78 17.75 -12.18 -10.44
CA SER A 78 16.91 -13.35 -10.73
C SER A 78 17.52 -14.60 -10.10
N TYR A 79 16.78 -15.18 -9.15
CA TYR A 79 17.11 -16.42 -8.45
C TYR A 79 16.23 -17.56 -8.99
N THR A 80 16.82 -18.72 -9.25
CA THR A 80 16.07 -19.92 -9.64
C THR A 80 15.61 -20.65 -8.40
N PHE A 81 14.30 -20.69 -8.17
CA PHE A 81 13.64 -21.45 -7.11
C PHE A 81 13.28 -22.83 -7.68
N THR A 82 13.93 -23.88 -7.18
CA THR A 82 13.69 -25.28 -7.55
C THR A 82 13.04 -26.00 -6.38
N PHE A 83 11.79 -26.42 -6.56
CA PHE A 83 11.06 -27.21 -5.58
C PHE A 83 11.24 -28.69 -5.90
N ARG A 84 11.70 -29.50 -4.94
CA ARG A 84 11.59 -30.96 -5.03
C ARG A 84 10.24 -31.40 -4.48
N TYR A 85 9.51 -32.26 -5.19
CA TYR A 85 8.12 -32.57 -4.87
C TYR A 85 7.67 -33.96 -5.32
N ALA A 86 6.59 -34.44 -4.70
CA ALA A 86 5.85 -35.64 -5.13
C ALA A 86 4.36 -35.34 -5.31
N ASN A 87 3.80 -35.77 -6.45
CA ASN A 87 2.38 -35.75 -6.74
C ASN A 87 1.95 -37.15 -7.19
N GLY A 88 1.40 -37.93 -6.26
CA GLY A 88 0.93 -39.29 -6.55
C GLY A 88 -0.40 -39.37 -7.31
N SER A 89 -0.94 -38.23 -7.78
CA SER A 89 -2.15 -38.16 -8.61
C SER A 89 -1.83 -37.88 -10.08
N SER A 90 -2.82 -38.01 -10.95
CA SER A 90 -2.72 -37.60 -12.37
C SER A 90 -3.13 -36.13 -12.61
N THR A 91 -3.45 -35.38 -11.55
CA THR A 91 -3.96 -34.00 -11.64
C THR A 91 -2.87 -33.05 -11.19
N ASN A 92 -2.60 -32.00 -11.98
CA ASN A 92 -1.70 -30.93 -11.59
C ASN A 92 -2.19 -30.26 -10.29
N ARG A 93 -1.27 -30.07 -9.33
CA ARG A 93 -1.54 -29.38 -8.06
C ARG A 93 -0.82 -28.03 -8.04
N SER A 94 -1.31 -27.12 -8.87
CA SER A 94 -0.71 -25.80 -9.09
C SER A 94 -0.66 -24.93 -7.83
N GLY A 95 0.37 -24.07 -7.76
CA GLY A 95 0.48 -23.01 -6.76
C GLY A 95 1.04 -21.71 -7.33
N LYS A 96 0.91 -20.60 -6.61
CA LYS A 96 1.56 -19.30 -6.88
C LYS A 96 2.72 -19.10 -5.90
N ILE A 97 3.73 -18.31 -6.29
CA ILE A 97 4.75 -17.81 -5.36
C ILE A 97 4.46 -16.35 -5.07
N GLU A 98 4.46 -15.99 -3.79
CA GLU A 98 4.38 -14.63 -3.31
C GLU A 98 5.65 -14.24 -2.55
N LEU A 99 6.08 -13.00 -2.75
CA LEU A 99 7.16 -12.36 -2.02
C LEU A 99 6.56 -11.21 -1.22
N ASN A 100 6.72 -11.21 0.10
CA ASN A 100 6.24 -10.13 0.97
C ASN A 100 4.75 -9.78 0.68
N SER A 101 3.90 -10.80 0.55
CA SER A 101 2.47 -10.73 0.21
C SER A 101 2.13 -10.16 -1.18
N THR A 102 3.09 -10.10 -2.11
CA THR A 102 2.86 -9.76 -3.53
C THR A 102 3.14 -10.97 -4.41
N THR A 103 2.22 -11.36 -5.29
CA THR A 103 2.43 -12.49 -6.21
C THR A 103 3.58 -12.21 -7.19
N ALA A 104 4.67 -12.96 -7.06
CA ALA A 104 5.87 -12.86 -7.90
C ALA A 104 5.88 -13.90 -9.04
N VAL A 105 5.26 -15.07 -8.84
CA VAL A 105 5.04 -16.08 -9.89
C VAL A 105 3.59 -16.53 -9.80
N ALA A 106 2.78 -16.17 -10.79
CA ALA A 106 1.34 -16.43 -10.78
C ALA A 106 0.95 -17.92 -10.86
N ASN A 107 1.83 -18.78 -11.40
CA ASN A 107 1.59 -20.22 -11.47
C ASN A 107 2.91 -21.04 -11.55
N VAL A 108 2.98 -22.11 -10.76
CA VAL A 108 3.99 -23.17 -10.77
C VAL A 108 3.25 -24.52 -10.83
N ASP A 109 3.57 -25.34 -11.84
CA ASP A 109 2.86 -26.60 -12.12
C ASP A 109 3.54 -27.81 -11.48
N PHE A 110 2.92 -28.35 -10.44
CA PHE A 110 3.33 -29.59 -9.79
C PHE A 110 2.57 -30.77 -10.40
N ASN A 111 3.06 -31.23 -11.55
CA ASN A 111 2.46 -32.29 -12.36
C ASN A 111 2.62 -33.69 -11.73
N GLY A 112 1.79 -34.66 -12.15
CA GLY A 112 1.79 -36.01 -11.58
C GLY A 112 3.13 -36.74 -11.71
N THR A 113 3.79 -37.04 -10.59
CA THR A 113 5.05 -37.83 -10.52
C THR A 113 4.81 -39.34 -10.57
N GLY A 114 3.54 -39.77 -10.55
CA GLY A 114 3.10 -41.15 -10.75
C GLY A 114 2.98 -41.98 -9.47
N ALA A 115 3.60 -41.57 -8.37
CA ALA A 115 3.40 -42.12 -7.04
C ALA A 115 3.86 -41.12 -5.96
N TRP A 116 3.27 -41.17 -4.76
CA TRP A 116 3.67 -40.31 -3.63
C TRP A 116 5.08 -40.58 -3.08
N ALA A 117 5.69 -41.71 -3.45
CA ALA A 117 7.10 -42.02 -3.20
C ALA A 117 8.00 -41.78 -4.44
N SER A 118 7.48 -41.12 -5.47
CA SER A 118 8.21 -40.71 -6.67
C SER A 118 8.37 -39.20 -6.67
N TRP A 119 9.61 -38.74 -6.71
CA TRP A 119 9.97 -37.34 -6.49
C TRP A 119 10.58 -36.74 -7.75
N GLY A 120 10.04 -35.60 -8.20
CA GLY A 120 10.58 -34.78 -9.28
C GLY A 120 11.00 -33.41 -8.79
N THR A 121 11.45 -32.55 -9.71
CA THR A 121 11.69 -31.13 -9.45
C THR A 121 10.92 -30.26 -10.43
N VAL A 122 10.54 -29.06 -9.98
CA VAL A 122 10.04 -27.97 -10.83
C VAL A 122 10.80 -26.71 -10.47
N ALA A 123 11.25 -25.97 -11.48
CA ALA A 123 12.03 -24.75 -11.31
C ALA A 123 11.32 -23.55 -11.93
N THR A 124 11.38 -22.41 -11.26
CA THR A 124 10.95 -21.11 -11.79
C THR A 124 11.93 -20.02 -11.38
N ASN A 125 11.99 -18.94 -12.15
CA ASN A 125 12.82 -17.78 -11.83
C ASN A 125 11.99 -16.76 -11.05
N VAL A 126 12.57 -16.23 -9.99
CA VAL A 126 11.98 -15.28 -9.06
C VAL A 126 12.92 -14.09 -8.96
N SER A 127 12.41 -12.87 -9.12
CA SER A 127 13.21 -11.67 -8.88
C SER A 127 13.20 -11.35 -7.39
N LEU A 128 14.38 -11.24 -6.78
CA LEU A 128 14.55 -10.78 -5.40
C LEU A 128 15.33 -9.46 -5.42
N ASP A 129 14.99 -8.55 -4.53
CA ASP A 129 15.79 -7.35 -4.25
C ASP A 129 16.90 -7.71 -3.24
N ALA A 130 17.83 -6.80 -2.96
CA ALA A 130 18.76 -7.01 -1.83
C ALA A 130 18.01 -6.91 -0.50
N GLY A 131 18.13 -7.92 0.37
CA GLY A 131 17.51 -7.93 1.69
C GLY A 131 16.83 -9.26 2.04
N THR A 132 15.88 -9.17 2.99
CA THR A 132 15.16 -10.35 3.51
C THR A 132 13.76 -10.42 2.92
N HIS A 133 13.39 -11.58 2.38
CA HIS A 133 12.09 -11.84 1.78
C HIS A 133 11.35 -12.95 2.53
N LEU A 134 10.07 -12.73 2.79
CA LEU A 134 9.11 -13.79 3.11
C LEU A 134 8.61 -14.37 1.78
N ILE A 135 8.85 -15.67 1.56
CA ILE A 135 8.39 -16.44 0.41
C ILE A 135 7.19 -17.27 0.86
N ARG A 136 6.09 -17.21 0.12
CA ARG A 136 4.94 -18.11 0.27
C ARG A 136 4.70 -18.87 -1.02
N LEU A 137 4.65 -20.20 -0.97
CA LEU A 137 4.08 -21.02 -2.03
C LEU A 137 2.64 -21.37 -1.64
N GLU A 138 1.64 -20.93 -2.40
CA GLU A 138 0.22 -21.08 -2.05
C GLU A 138 -0.56 -21.85 -3.12
N ALA A 139 -1.42 -22.79 -2.71
CA ALA A 139 -2.25 -23.59 -3.60
C ALA A 139 -3.31 -22.76 -4.33
N THR A 140 -3.26 -22.76 -5.67
CA THR A 140 -4.23 -22.09 -6.55
C THR A 140 -5.43 -22.97 -6.91
N ASN A 141 -5.58 -24.12 -6.25
CA ASN A 141 -6.65 -25.07 -6.52
C ASN A 141 -7.09 -25.80 -5.23
N GLY A 142 -8.34 -26.28 -5.21
CA GLY A 142 -8.95 -26.97 -4.05
C GLY A 142 -8.38 -28.34 -3.67
N SER A 143 -7.29 -28.79 -4.30
CA SER A 143 -6.57 -30.02 -3.92
C SER A 143 -5.40 -29.76 -2.97
N GLY A 144 -5.07 -28.50 -2.66
CA GLY A 144 -3.81 -28.16 -2.00
C GLY A 144 -2.59 -28.27 -2.92
N LEU A 145 -1.40 -28.09 -2.35
CA LEU A 145 -0.12 -28.29 -3.03
C LEU A 145 0.20 -29.78 -3.19
N SER A 146 1.22 -30.07 -3.99
CA SER A 146 1.92 -31.36 -3.90
C SER A 146 2.73 -31.47 -2.60
N ASN A 147 3.17 -32.68 -2.25
CA ASN A 147 4.11 -32.85 -1.14
C ASN A 147 5.42 -32.17 -1.53
N ILE A 148 5.87 -31.16 -0.79
CA ILE A 148 7.12 -30.43 -1.07
C ILE A 148 8.19 -30.92 -0.10
N ASP A 149 9.30 -31.37 -0.66
CA ASP A 149 10.46 -31.91 0.04
C ASP A 149 11.39 -30.77 0.48
N TYR A 150 11.89 -30.00 -0.49
CA TYR A 150 12.70 -28.81 -0.22
C TYR A 150 12.44 -27.68 -1.22
N LEU A 151 12.84 -26.48 -0.82
CA LEU A 151 13.08 -25.33 -1.70
C LEU A 151 14.59 -25.13 -1.86
N GLU A 152 15.09 -25.24 -3.08
CA GLU A 152 16.46 -24.92 -3.48
C GLU A 152 16.48 -23.58 -4.21
N ILE A 153 17.35 -22.67 -3.79
CA ILE A 153 17.47 -21.30 -4.33
C ILE A 153 18.89 -21.13 -4.87
N THR A 154 19.00 -21.10 -6.19
CA THR A 154 20.26 -20.84 -6.90
C THR A 154 20.30 -19.38 -7.38
N GLY A 155 21.36 -18.66 -7.01
CA GLY A 155 21.63 -17.29 -7.47
C GLY A 155 22.38 -17.22 -8.80
N PRO A 156 22.50 -16.02 -9.41
CA PRO A 156 23.19 -15.84 -10.69
C PRO A 156 24.66 -16.27 -10.60
N ALA A 157 25.06 -17.25 -11.41
CA ALA A 157 26.34 -17.95 -11.25
C ALA A 157 27.56 -17.04 -11.50
N SER A 158 28.38 -16.82 -10.48
CA SER A 158 29.65 -16.08 -10.59
C SER A 158 30.67 -16.84 -11.45
N SER A 159 30.75 -16.49 -12.74
CA SER A 159 31.65 -17.14 -13.69
C SER A 159 33.10 -16.64 -13.57
N SER A 160 33.92 -17.42 -12.86
CA SER A 160 35.38 -17.23 -12.77
C SER A 160 36.04 -17.18 -14.15
N SER A 161 37.05 -16.32 -14.29
CA SER A 161 37.75 -16.09 -15.55
C SER A 161 38.53 -17.30 -16.08
N SER A 162 38.30 -17.65 -17.35
CA SER A 162 39.27 -18.36 -18.19
C SER A 162 39.12 -17.93 -19.65
N SER A 163 40.24 -17.61 -20.30
CA SER A 163 40.28 -16.86 -21.56
C SER A 163 40.74 -17.71 -22.75
N SER A 164 40.05 -17.63 -23.91
CA SER A 164 40.72 -17.61 -25.23
C SER A 164 39.79 -17.25 -26.42
N SER A 165 39.87 -15.98 -26.84
CA SER A 165 40.04 -15.54 -28.24
C SER A 165 39.30 -16.23 -29.42
N SER A 166 38.36 -15.47 -30.02
CA SER A 166 38.23 -15.20 -31.48
C SER A 166 38.10 -16.36 -32.49
N SER A 167 37.21 -16.30 -33.48
CA SER A 167 37.19 -15.25 -34.52
C SER A 167 35.98 -15.37 -35.45
N SER A 168 35.77 -14.39 -36.32
CA SER A 168 34.52 -14.15 -37.07
C SER A 168 34.57 -14.54 -38.56
N SER A 169 33.41 -14.90 -39.11
CA SER A 169 33.06 -14.70 -40.52
C SER A 169 31.53 -14.76 -40.70
N SER A 170 31.00 -14.08 -41.72
CA SER A 170 29.56 -13.87 -41.91
C SER A 170 29.03 -14.45 -43.23
N THR A 171 27.74 -14.79 -43.26
CA THR A 171 26.92 -14.83 -44.50
C THR A 171 25.44 -14.76 -44.14
N SER A 172 24.60 -14.26 -45.07
CA SER A 172 23.25 -13.75 -44.77
C SER A 172 22.14 -14.42 -45.58
N SER A 173 20.94 -14.58 -45.00
CA SER A 173 19.63 -14.40 -45.69
C SER A 173 18.42 -14.54 -44.74
N SER A 174 17.45 -13.62 -44.89
CA SER A 174 15.95 -13.74 -44.79
C SER A 174 15.31 -14.97 -44.10
N SER A 175 14.18 -14.86 -43.36
CA SER A 175 13.20 -13.76 -43.19
C SER A 175 12.08 -14.11 -42.17
N SER A 176 11.34 -13.07 -41.71
CA SER A 176 10.04 -13.12 -40.97
C SER A 176 10.04 -13.78 -39.58
N SER A 177 9.17 -13.41 -38.62
CA SER A 177 8.01 -12.49 -38.62
C SER A 177 7.85 -11.74 -37.27
N SER A 178 6.96 -10.74 -37.24
CA SER A 178 6.87 -9.69 -36.20
C SER A 178 5.78 -9.86 -35.13
N SER A 179 6.05 -9.36 -33.93
CA SER A 179 5.06 -8.85 -32.95
C SER A 179 5.64 -7.60 -32.26
N SER A 180 4.83 -6.57 -32.01
CA SER A 180 5.30 -5.21 -31.74
C SER A 180 5.52 -4.88 -30.26
N SER A 181 6.64 -4.20 -29.96
CA SER A 181 7.01 -3.68 -28.65
C SER A 181 6.80 -2.16 -28.53
N THR A 182 6.74 -1.65 -27.29
CA THR A 182 7.11 -0.26 -27.01
C THR A 182 8.58 -0.06 -27.42
N GLY A 183 8.88 0.98 -28.18
CA GLY A 183 10.14 1.06 -28.93
C GLY A 183 11.36 1.45 -28.09
N GLY A 184 12.25 0.50 -27.82
CA GLY A 184 13.66 0.82 -27.63
C GLY A 184 14.31 1.27 -28.95
N SER A 185 15.46 1.95 -28.85
CA SER A 185 16.22 2.49 -29.98
C SER A 185 17.58 1.78 -30.12
N ALA A 186 18.34 2.06 -31.19
CA ALA A 186 19.74 1.63 -31.28
C ALA A 186 20.69 2.46 -30.38
N SER A 187 20.18 3.56 -29.80
CA SER A 187 20.89 4.43 -28.87
C SER A 187 19.94 5.06 -27.85
N LEU A 188 20.39 5.24 -26.62
CA LEU A 188 19.72 5.95 -25.53
C LEU A 188 20.51 7.23 -25.20
N GLU A 189 19.84 8.37 -25.12
CA GLU A 189 20.44 9.66 -24.73
C GLU A 189 19.83 10.16 -23.40
N VAL A 190 20.68 10.60 -22.46
CA VAL A 190 20.27 11.07 -21.12
C VAL A 190 21.03 12.35 -20.75
N GLU A 191 20.30 13.46 -20.58
CA GLU A 191 20.85 14.73 -20.06
C GLU A 191 21.10 14.56 -18.54
N LEU A 192 22.35 14.65 -18.06
CA LEU A 192 22.70 14.24 -16.69
C LEU A 192 22.14 15.17 -15.60
N GLU A 193 21.73 16.39 -15.93
CA GLU A 193 21.01 17.27 -15.01
C GLU A 193 19.60 16.79 -14.67
N SER A 194 19.02 15.86 -15.46
CA SER A 194 17.75 15.21 -15.14
C SER A 194 17.81 14.35 -13.86
N LEU A 195 19.01 13.94 -13.44
CA LEU A 195 19.26 13.16 -12.22
C LEU A 195 19.27 14.02 -10.95
N ALA A 196 19.09 15.35 -11.07
CA ALA A 196 19.13 16.29 -9.97
C ALA A 196 17.98 16.07 -8.97
N GLY A 197 18.35 15.67 -7.74
CA GLY A 197 17.40 15.30 -6.68
C GLY A 197 17.41 13.81 -6.33
N SER A 198 18.13 12.97 -7.09
CA SER A 198 18.43 11.59 -6.68
C SER A 198 19.33 11.56 -5.44
N ASN A 199 19.20 10.51 -4.61
CA ASN A 199 19.77 10.43 -3.26
C ASN A 199 21.30 10.67 -3.20
N ASN A 200 22.04 10.29 -4.24
CA ASN A 200 23.50 10.40 -4.29
C ASN A 200 24.03 11.52 -5.20
N PHE A 201 23.16 12.37 -5.77
CA PHE A 201 23.53 13.43 -6.72
C PHE A 201 24.53 14.44 -6.13
N SER A 202 24.28 14.91 -4.91
CA SER A 202 25.17 15.83 -4.19
C SER A 202 26.55 15.18 -3.98
N PRO A 203 27.68 15.87 -4.27
CA PRO A 203 27.83 17.31 -4.44
C PRO A 203 27.84 17.82 -5.89
N TYR A 204 27.31 17.09 -6.88
CA TYR A 204 27.05 17.70 -8.20
C TYR A 204 26.07 18.86 -8.07
N GLN A 205 26.31 19.92 -8.85
CA GLN A 205 25.42 21.06 -9.04
C GLN A 205 25.01 21.14 -10.52
N VAL A 206 23.76 21.54 -10.78
CA VAL A 206 23.31 21.86 -12.14
C VAL A 206 23.68 23.30 -12.47
N MET A 207 24.39 23.49 -13.58
CA MET A 207 24.89 24.78 -14.04
C MET A 207 24.42 25.05 -15.46
N SER A 208 24.13 26.30 -15.81
CA SER A 208 23.66 26.67 -17.16
C SER A 208 24.84 27.03 -18.08
N ASN A 209 24.84 26.50 -19.31
CA ASN A 209 25.71 26.95 -20.40
C ASN A 209 25.00 26.75 -21.74
N ALA A 210 24.91 27.80 -22.56
CA ALA A 210 24.27 27.74 -23.88
C ALA A 210 25.00 26.84 -24.90
N GLU A 211 26.22 26.37 -24.59
CA GLU A 211 26.97 25.39 -25.37
C GLU A 211 26.85 23.94 -24.83
N ALA A 212 26.13 23.71 -23.72
CA ALA A 212 25.79 22.39 -23.21
C ALA A 212 24.58 21.79 -23.95
N SER A 213 24.37 20.47 -23.87
CA SER A 213 23.07 19.88 -24.21
C SER A 213 22.03 20.35 -23.18
N GLY A 214 20.73 20.35 -23.52
CA GLY A 214 19.69 20.98 -22.69
C GLY A 214 19.84 22.49 -22.37
N GLY A 215 20.99 23.12 -22.64
CA GLY A 215 21.42 24.40 -22.08
C GLY A 215 21.99 24.30 -20.64
N GLN A 216 22.19 23.10 -20.10
CA GLN A 216 22.60 22.84 -18.71
C GLN A 216 23.60 21.68 -18.64
N TYR A 217 24.29 21.55 -17.51
CA TYR A 217 25.27 20.49 -17.26
C TYR A 217 25.45 20.27 -15.76
N VAL A 218 26.11 19.18 -15.37
CA VAL A 218 26.46 18.87 -13.98
C VAL A 218 27.96 18.99 -13.73
N VAL A 219 28.34 19.59 -12.59
CA VAL A 219 29.74 19.76 -12.19
C VAL A 219 29.88 19.74 -10.67
N VAL A 220 31.04 19.32 -10.16
CA VAL A 220 31.41 19.48 -8.75
C VAL A 220 32.31 20.71 -8.63
N GLU A 221 31.84 21.77 -7.97
CA GLU A 221 32.63 23.00 -7.78
C GLU A 221 33.79 22.86 -6.80
N SER A 222 33.75 21.87 -5.90
CA SER A 222 34.86 21.54 -5.00
C SER A 222 34.68 20.14 -4.41
N GLY A 223 35.74 19.33 -4.41
CA GLY A 223 35.78 18.04 -3.70
C GLY A 223 36.09 16.83 -4.57
N SER A 224 37.37 16.65 -4.89
CA SER A 224 37.92 15.46 -5.54
C SER A 224 37.78 14.16 -4.70
N VAL A 225 37.77 13.01 -5.38
CA VAL A 225 37.82 11.64 -4.84
C VAL A 225 39.02 10.91 -5.45
N THR A 226 39.90 10.33 -4.65
CA THR A 226 41.10 9.63 -5.16
C THR A 226 40.94 8.12 -5.30
N SER A 227 39.96 7.52 -4.60
CA SER A 227 39.62 6.10 -4.66
C SER A 227 38.10 5.95 -4.68
N PRO A 228 37.50 5.31 -5.70
CA PRO A 228 36.05 5.19 -5.80
C PRO A 228 35.49 4.13 -4.83
N SER A 229 34.27 4.34 -4.34
CA SER A 229 33.49 3.31 -3.65
C SER A 229 31.99 3.54 -3.84
N ASP A 230 31.21 2.47 -3.74
CA ASP A 230 29.75 2.51 -3.89
C ASP A 230 29.03 3.34 -2.81
N ASN A 231 29.73 3.69 -1.72
CA ASN A 231 29.23 4.54 -0.64
C ASN A 231 29.66 6.02 -0.79
N GLU A 232 30.42 6.39 -1.82
CA GLU A 232 30.79 7.79 -2.05
C GLU A 232 29.58 8.62 -2.52
N THR A 233 29.47 9.86 -2.04
CA THR A 233 28.49 10.82 -2.53
C THR A 233 28.97 11.45 -3.85
N GLY A 234 28.05 11.90 -4.70
CA GLY A 234 28.34 12.40 -6.06
C GLY A 234 28.32 11.29 -7.10
N GLN A 235 27.29 10.44 -7.06
CA GLN A 235 27.03 9.40 -8.05
C GLN A 235 25.87 9.80 -8.98
N LEU A 236 26.01 9.46 -10.25
CA LEU A 236 25.02 9.65 -11.31
C LEU A 236 24.74 8.28 -11.92
N SER A 237 23.62 7.65 -11.56
CA SER A 237 23.20 6.36 -12.14
C SER A 237 22.22 6.58 -13.29
N VAL A 238 22.46 5.89 -14.40
CA VAL A 238 21.55 5.80 -15.54
C VAL A 238 21.15 4.35 -15.72
N ASP A 239 19.87 4.08 -15.47
CA ASP A 239 19.26 2.76 -15.67
C ASP A 239 18.80 2.60 -17.12
N PHE A 240 19.09 1.42 -17.68
CA PHE A 240 18.69 1.04 -19.03
C PHE A 240 18.34 -0.45 -19.11
N THR A 241 17.80 -0.86 -20.25
CA THR A 241 17.39 -2.24 -20.53
C THR A 241 17.79 -2.60 -21.95
N LEU A 242 18.42 -3.76 -22.12
CA LEU A 242 18.79 -4.33 -23.40
C LEU A 242 17.82 -5.46 -23.77
N SER A 243 17.25 -5.39 -24.97
CA SER A 243 16.29 -6.41 -25.46
C SER A 243 16.96 -7.76 -25.80
N GLN A 244 18.29 -7.77 -25.94
CA GLN A 244 19.13 -8.93 -26.21
C GLN A 244 20.59 -8.60 -25.87
N GLN A 245 21.47 -9.59 -25.82
CA GLN A 245 22.91 -9.35 -25.66
C GLN A 245 23.48 -8.46 -26.78
N ALA A 246 24.31 -7.50 -26.39
CA ALA A 246 24.95 -6.52 -27.26
C ALA A 246 26.27 -6.00 -26.65
N ASP A 247 27.09 -5.33 -27.45
CA ASP A 247 28.13 -4.44 -26.93
C ASP A 247 27.52 -3.05 -26.74
N VAL A 248 27.79 -2.40 -25.61
CA VAL A 248 27.30 -1.05 -25.30
C VAL A 248 28.46 -0.08 -25.39
N GLU A 249 28.48 0.77 -26.42
CA GLU A 249 29.39 1.90 -26.48
C GLU A 249 28.88 3.01 -25.55
N PHE A 250 29.70 3.35 -24.56
CA PHE A 250 29.45 4.47 -23.66
C PHE A 250 30.14 5.72 -24.22
N GLN A 251 29.35 6.69 -24.65
CA GLN A 251 29.77 8.05 -24.95
C GLN A 251 29.25 9.02 -23.88
N ILE A 252 29.98 10.11 -23.66
CA ILE A 252 29.55 11.21 -22.80
C ILE A 252 30.08 12.54 -23.33
N ARG A 253 29.22 13.56 -23.32
CA ARG A 253 29.57 14.94 -23.63
C ARG A 253 30.10 15.60 -22.36
N VAL A 254 31.28 16.19 -22.47
CA VAL A 254 32.03 16.76 -21.34
C VAL A 254 32.73 18.06 -21.75
N ASN A 255 33.11 18.85 -20.75
CA ASN A 255 34.03 19.98 -20.93
C ASN A 255 35.02 20.00 -19.77
N PHE A 256 36.29 19.80 -20.09
CA PHE A 256 37.36 19.60 -19.11
C PHE A 256 38.32 20.80 -19.18
N PRO A 257 38.14 21.82 -18.33
CA PRO A 257 38.76 23.13 -18.55
C PRO A 257 40.28 23.09 -18.45
N ASN A 258 40.86 22.23 -17.60
CA ASN A 258 42.31 22.02 -17.49
C ASN A 258 42.64 20.57 -17.06
N GLY A 259 43.93 20.23 -16.95
CA GLY A 259 44.41 18.86 -16.65
C GLY A 259 44.51 18.51 -15.16
N ASN A 260 43.69 19.15 -14.32
CA ASN A 260 43.34 18.69 -12.97
C ASN A 260 41.81 18.53 -12.83
N ASP A 261 41.07 18.75 -13.92
CA ASP A 261 39.61 18.90 -14.01
C ASP A 261 39.10 18.05 -15.21
N ASP A 262 39.75 16.92 -15.47
CA ASP A 262 39.57 16.13 -16.70
C ASP A 262 39.22 14.65 -16.49
N SER A 263 38.53 14.34 -15.38
CA SER A 263 38.27 12.95 -14.99
C SER A 263 37.02 12.67 -14.16
N PHE A 264 36.56 11.42 -14.25
CA PHE A 264 35.52 10.82 -13.42
C PHE A 264 35.73 9.29 -13.33
N PHE A 265 35.11 8.66 -12.34
CA PHE A 265 35.02 7.20 -12.25
C PHE A 265 33.71 6.70 -12.87
N TYR A 266 33.71 5.49 -13.42
CA TYR A 266 32.49 4.86 -13.94
C TYR A 266 32.49 3.34 -13.75
N LYS A 267 31.31 2.74 -13.58
CA LYS A 267 31.09 1.29 -13.60
C LYS A 267 29.77 0.93 -14.28
N LEU A 268 29.71 -0.26 -14.86
CA LEU A 268 28.45 -0.89 -15.28
C LEU A 268 28.09 -1.94 -14.23
N ASP A 269 26.86 -1.88 -13.73
CA ASP A 269 26.27 -2.77 -12.73
C ASP A 269 27.14 -2.90 -11.45
N SER A 270 27.33 -4.12 -10.93
CA SER A 270 28.27 -4.44 -9.86
C SER A 270 29.74 -4.57 -10.33
N GLY A 271 30.04 -4.14 -11.55
CA GLY A 271 31.38 -4.15 -12.12
C GLY A 271 32.39 -3.25 -11.39
N SER A 272 33.68 -3.51 -11.59
CA SER A 272 34.74 -2.71 -10.98
C SER A 272 34.73 -1.26 -11.51
N TRP A 273 34.99 -0.31 -10.63
CA TRP A 273 35.18 1.10 -10.99
C TRP A 273 36.39 1.29 -11.93
N ASN A 274 36.13 1.88 -13.08
CA ASN A 274 37.12 2.32 -14.06
C ASN A 274 37.33 3.84 -13.91
N THR A 275 38.44 4.35 -14.44
CA THR A 275 38.76 5.79 -14.40
C THR A 275 38.87 6.34 -15.82
N GLN A 276 38.08 7.36 -16.15
CA GLN A 276 38.31 8.18 -17.34
C GLN A 276 39.35 9.26 -16.99
N ASN A 277 40.53 9.22 -17.61
CA ASN A 277 41.63 10.17 -17.34
C ASN A 277 42.63 10.26 -18.53
N THR A 278 42.13 10.15 -19.76
CA THR A 278 42.96 9.93 -20.96
C THR A 278 42.54 10.72 -22.19
N VAL A 279 41.33 11.31 -22.18
CA VAL A 279 40.78 12.06 -23.32
C VAL A 279 40.15 13.35 -22.80
N ARG A 280 40.74 14.48 -23.20
CA ARG A 280 40.31 15.83 -22.85
C ARG A 280 39.94 16.62 -24.12
N PRO A 281 38.66 16.93 -24.37
CA PRO A 281 38.25 17.73 -25.53
C PRO A 281 38.66 19.20 -25.39
N ALA A 282 38.67 19.92 -26.51
CA ALA A 282 38.97 21.35 -26.57
C ALA A 282 37.67 22.17 -26.38
N GLY A 283 37.19 22.27 -25.14
CA GLY A 283 35.85 22.76 -24.82
C GLY A 283 34.83 21.62 -24.79
N TRP A 284 33.55 21.92 -25.03
CA TRP A 284 32.48 20.92 -25.08
C TRP A 284 32.68 19.91 -26.22
N GLY A 285 32.73 18.62 -25.89
CA GLY A 285 32.82 17.55 -26.88
C GLY A 285 32.48 16.17 -26.32
N ASN A 286 32.12 15.25 -27.21
CA ASN A 286 31.88 13.85 -26.85
C ASN A 286 33.22 13.11 -26.71
N ILE A 287 33.32 12.27 -25.68
CA ILE A 287 34.36 11.26 -25.51
C ILE A 287 33.72 9.87 -25.36
N THR A 288 34.49 8.82 -25.65
CA THR A 288 34.07 7.41 -25.48
C THR A 288 34.95 6.76 -24.41
N PRO A 289 34.55 6.71 -23.12
CA PRO A 289 35.39 6.15 -22.07
C PRO A 289 35.62 4.64 -22.20
N THR A 290 34.63 3.90 -22.73
CA THR A 290 34.76 2.46 -23.06
C THR A 290 33.64 1.97 -23.98
N THR A 291 33.81 0.75 -24.50
CA THR A 291 32.72 -0.09 -25.02
C THR A 291 32.63 -1.33 -24.12
N PHE A 292 31.51 -1.48 -23.40
CA PHE A 292 31.25 -2.68 -22.61
C PHE A 292 30.87 -3.83 -23.55
N SER A 293 31.69 -4.87 -23.65
CA SER A 293 31.46 -5.96 -24.60
C SER A 293 30.57 -7.07 -24.04
N ASN A 294 29.68 -7.62 -24.87
CA ASN A 294 28.79 -8.74 -24.54
C ASN A 294 27.86 -8.53 -23.32
N VAL A 295 27.45 -7.28 -23.05
CA VAL A 295 26.43 -6.95 -22.03
C VAL A 295 25.15 -7.76 -22.31
N SER A 296 24.56 -8.35 -21.28
CA SER A 296 23.45 -9.30 -21.40
C SER A 296 22.14 -8.68 -21.88
N ALA A 297 21.14 -9.52 -22.17
CA ALA A 297 19.75 -9.06 -22.20
C ALA A 297 19.27 -8.79 -20.76
N GLY A 298 18.42 -7.79 -20.55
CA GLY A 298 17.89 -7.43 -19.24
C GLY A 298 18.19 -5.98 -18.84
N SER A 299 17.93 -5.65 -17.57
CA SER A 299 18.17 -4.33 -17.00
C SER A 299 19.61 -4.16 -16.51
N HIS A 300 20.13 -2.95 -16.66
CA HIS A 300 21.53 -2.57 -16.39
C HIS A 300 21.60 -1.14 -15.86
N THR A 301 22.64 -0.83 -15.07
CA THR A 301 22.87 0.50 -14.50
C THR A 301 24.29 0.97 -14.81
N LEU A 302 24.44 2.06 -15.57
CA LEU A 302 25.72 2.75 -15.70
C LEU A 302 25.81 3.84 -14.63
N THR A 303 26.72 3.66 -13.67
CA THR A 303 26.99 4.64 -12.61
C THR A 303 28.27 5.41 -12.90
N LEU A 304 28.21 6.74 -12.88
CA LEU A 304 29.35 7.64 -12.82
C LEU A 304 29.55 8.12 -11.38
N LEU A 305 30.78 8.41 -10.99
CA LEU A 305 31.16 8.99 -9.70
C LEU A 305 32.20 10.09 -9.92
N ARG A 306 32.03 11.24 -9.22
CA ARG A 306 32.99 12.35 -9.25
C ARG A 306 34.43 11.86 -8.96
N ARG A 307 35.42 12.39 -9.69
CA ARG A 307 36.85 12.18 -9.40
C ARG A 307 37.58 13.49 -9.11
N GLU A 308 37.44 14.48 -9.98
CA GLU A 308 38.06 15.80 -9.82
C GLU A 308 37.02 16.91 -9.92
N ASP A 309 37.19 17.97 -9.12
CA ASP A 309 36.40 19.20 -9.23
C ASP A 309 36.63 19.91 -10.58
N GLY A 310 35.68 20.76 -11.00
CA GLY A 310 35.70 21.45 -12.30
C GLY A 310 35.36 20.57 -13.52
N SER A 311 35.38 19.24 -13.39
CA SER A 311 35.01 18.28 -14.45
C SER A 311 33.52 18.40 -14.80
N ALA A 312 33.19 19.07 -15.90
CA ALA A 312 31.80 19.28 -16.34
C ALA A 312 31.30 18.11 -17.21
N LEU A 313 30.21 17.48 -16.80
CA LEU A 313 29.53 16.38 -17.48
C LEU A 313 28.14 16.85 -17.94
N ASP A 314 27.70 16.42 -19.12
CA ASP A 314 26.53 16.97 -19.81
C ASP A 314 25.62 15.83 -20.29
N LYS A 315 25.62 15.47 -21.57
CA LYS A 315 24.81 14.35 -22.09
C LYS A 315 25.54 13.01 -22.07
N LEU A 316 24.92 11.99 -21.49
CA LEU A 316 25.33 10.59 -21.60
C LEU A 316 24.62 9.93 -22.79
N ILE A 317 25.35 9.12 -23.56
CA ILE A 317 24.84 8.44 -24.76
C ILE A 317 25.30 6.97 -24.73
N LEU A 318 24.37 6.04 -24.79
CA LEU A 318 24.63 4.59 -24.87
C LEU A 318 24.17 4.06 -26.22
N SER A 319 25.08 3.49 -27.02
CA SER A 319 24.75 2.90 -28.34
C SER A 319 25.01 1.40 -28.34
N VAL A 320 24.12 0.60 -28.93
CA VAL A 320 24.22 -0.87 -28.93
C VAL A 320 24.70 -1.43 -30.27
N SER A 321 25.58 -2.45 -30.23
CA SER A 321 26.06 -3.13 -31.44
C SER A 321 25.00 -4.02 -32.11
N ASN A 322 23.96 -4.42 -31.37
CA ASN A 322 22.80 -5.18 -31.86
C ASN A 322 21.60 -4.99 -30.91
N GLY A 323 20.39 -5.36 -31.34
CA GLY A 323 19.18 -5.25 -30.52
C GLY A 323 18.69 -3.82 -30.32
N LEU A 324 18.01 -3.59 -29.21
CA LEU A 324 17.46 -2.30 -28.79
C LEU A 324 17.86 -2.00 -27.34
N ILE A 325 18.10 -0.73 -27.05
CA ILE A 325 18.25 -0.16 -25.71
C ILE A 325 17.06 0.76 -25.39
N SER A 326 16.57 0.69 -24.15
CA SER A 326 15.53 1.58 -23.60
C SER A 326 15.89 2.00 -22.17
N GLY A 327 15.38 3.13 -21.71
CA GLY A 327 15.59 3.68 -20.37
C GLY A 327 14.95 5.08 -20.30
N ASP A 328 15.03 5.75 -19.15
CA ASP A 328 14.40 7.07 -18.94
C ASP A 328 15.21 8.23 -19.57
N GLY A 329 15.47 8.12 -20.88
CA GLY A 329 16.25 9.07 -21.66
C GLY A 329 15.41 10.12 -22.38
N ASN A 330 15.40 11.35 -21.85
CA ASN A 330 14.74 12.50 -22.45
C ASN A 330 15.46 12.97 -23.74
N SER A 331 15.13 12.32 -24.87
CA SER A 331 15.77 12.53 -26.17
C SER A 331 15.33 13.84 -26.86
N SER A 332 15.97 14.96 -26.54
CA SER A 332 15.75 16.27 -27.19
C SER A 332 16.89 16.66 -28.15
N SER A 333 16.95 16.04 -29.33
CA SER A 333 17.93 16.40 -30.37
C SER A 333 17.42 17.54 -31.27
N SER A 334 17.96 18.75 -31.10
CA SER A 334 17.74 19.87 -32.02
C SER A 334 19.06 20.38 -32.62
N SER A 335 19.36 19.90 -33.84
CA SER A 335 20.53 20.33 -34.60
C SER A 335 20.41 21.80 -35.02
N SER A 336 21.38 22.62 -34.64
CA SER A 336 21.32 24.07 -34.81
C SER A 336 21.61 24.56 -36.24
N SER A 337 20.98 25.66 -36.62
CA SER A 337 21.41 26.51 -37.73
C SER A 337 21.15 27.97 -37.40
N SER A 338 22.16 28.83 -37.54
CA SER A 338 22.24 30.15 -36.90
C SER A 338 22.09 31.33 -37.85
N SER A 339 21.26 32.33 -37.49
CA SER A 339 21.51 33.74 -37.87
C SER A 339 20.64 34.77 -37.12
N SER A 340 21.30 35.50 -36.21
CA SER A 340 21.12 36.94 -35.92
C SER A 340 19.78 37.66 -36.21
N SER A 341 19.15 38.27 -35.20
CA SER A 341 19.19 39.74 -34.94
C SER A 341 17.95 40.37 -34.26
N SER A 342 18.22 41.18 -33.23
CA SER A 342 17.53 42.43 -32.81
C SER A 342 15.99 42.50 -32.57
N SER A 343 15.68 42.63 -31.27
CA SER A 343 14.96 43.76 -30.64
C SER A 343 13.42 43.96 -30.73
N SER A 344 12.84 43.97 -29.51
CA SER A 344 11.97 45.01 -28.94
C SER A 344 10.48 45.15 -29.32
N SER A 345 9.66 44.88 -28.29
CA SER A 345 8.63 45.77 -27.70
C SER A 345 7.26 46.01 -28.38
N SER A 346 6.25 45.54 -27.62
CA SER A 346 5.08 46.30 -27.13
C SER A 346 3.86 46.63 -28.02
N SER A 347 2.71 46.19 -27.49
CA SER A 347 1.47 46.94 -27.23
C SER A 347 0.40 47.19 -28.34
N SER A 348 -0.77 46.61 -28.04
CA SER A 348 -2.09 47.27 -27.92
C SER A 348 -3.02 47.52 -29.13
N SER A 349 -4.15 46.80 -29.07
CA SER A 349 -5.55 47.32 -29.03
C SER A 349 -6.36 47.62 -30.31
N SER A 350 -7.63 47.18 -30.26
CA SER A 350 -8.85 47.71 -30.90
C SER A 350 -8.98 47.69 -32.44
N SER A 351 -10.17 47.54 -33.05
CA SER A 351 -11.50 47.06 -32.58
C SER A 351 -12.48 46.98 -33.78
N SER A 352 -13.59 46.22 -33.65
CA SER A 352 -14.88 46.37 -34.39
C SER A 352 -14.89 46.26 -35.94
N SER A 353 -15.96 45.84 -36.65
CA SER A 353 -17.23 45.16 -36.32
C SER A 353 -18.02 44.83 -37.62
N SER A 354 -18.88 43.79 -37.60
CA SER A 354 -20.09 43.58 -38.47
C SER A 354 -19.94 43.53 -40.02
N SER A 355 -20.74 42.79 -40.81
CA SER A 355 -21.77 41.75 -40.57
C SER A 355 -22.30 41.18 -41.91
N SER A 356 -22.77 39.91 -41.94
CA SER A 356 -23.83 39.33 -42.83
C SER A 356 -23.70 39.40 -44.38
N SER A 357 -24.13 38.42 -45.20
CA SER A 357 -24.68 37.06 -44.98
C SER A 357 -24.94 36.32 -46.31
N SER A 358 -24.82 34.97 -46.34
CA SER A 358 -25.53 33.99 -47.22
C SER A 358 -25.42 34.10 -48.78
N SER A 359 -25.42 33.01 -49.58
CA SER A 359 -25.59 31.56 -49.33
C SER A 359 -25.09 30.70 -50.53
N SER A 360 -24.62 29.47 -50.23
CA SER A 360 -24.62 28.21 -51.05
C SER A 360 -24.59 28.27 -52.60
N SER A 361 -23.79 27.48 -53.32
CA SER A 361 -22.73 26.47 -53.02
C SER A 361 -22.04 26.15 -54.39
N SER A 362 -21.30 25.07 -54.72
CA SER A 362 -20.80 23.80 -54.13
C SER A 362 -19.76 23.24 -55.15
N SER A 363 -18.78 22.37 -54.86
CA SER A 363 -18.27 21.73 -53.63
C SER A 363 -16.96 20.96 -53.97
N SER A 364 -16.30 20.34 -52.98
CA SER A 364 -15.05 19.53 -53.06
C SER A 364 -13.74 20.29 -53.34
N SER A 365 -12.59 19.96 -52.75
CA SER A 365 -12.31 19.37 -51.42
C SER A 365 -10.80 19.43 -51.16
N SER A 366 -10.36 20.10 -50.07
CA SER A 366 -8.95 20.15 -49.68
C SER A 366 -8.82 20.10 -48.15
N SER A 367 -8.07 19.12 -47.66
CA SER A 367 -7.91 18.82 -46.23
C SER A 367 -6.68 19.51 -45.64
N SER A 368 -6.88 20.42 -44.68
CA SER A 368 -5.81 21.00 -43.87
C SER A 368 -5.48 20.07 -42.68
N SER A 369 -4.32 19.43 -42.72
CA SER A 369 -3.81 18.59 -41.62
C SER A 369 -3.31 19.43 -40.45
N SER A 370 -4.09 19.46 -39.36
CA SER A 370 -3.66 20.02 -38.07
C SER A 370 -2.58 19.15 -37.42
N SER A 371 -1.51 19.76 -36.92
CA SER A 371 -0.43 19.08 -36.19
C SER A 371 -0.93 18.44 -34.90
N SER A 372 -0.91 17.11 -34.81
CA SER A 372 -1.23 16.37 -33.59
C SER A 372 -0.03 16.36 -32.64
N SER A 373 -0.12 17.08 -31.53
CA SER A 373 0.61 16.72 -30.30
C SER A 373 0.32 15.26 -29.96
N GLY A 374 1.31 14.53 -29.42
CA GLY A 374 1.11 13.14 -29.03
C GLY A 374 0.04 13.02 -27.95
N ALA A 375 -1.09 12.40 -28.29
CA ALA A 375 -2.15 12.14 -27.33
C ALA A 375 -1.66 11.11 -26.30
N SER A 376 -1.75 11.46 -25.03
CA SER A 376 -1.59 10.51 -23.93
C SER A 376 -2.77 9.55 -23.93
N ALA A 377 -2.56 8.32 -23.48
CA ALA A 377 -3.63 7.38 -23.19
C ALA A 377 -3.51 6.88 -21.75
N ILE A 378 -4.63 6.83 -21.05
CA ILE A 378 -4.76 6.14 -19.76
C ILE A 378 -5.80 5.03 -19.88
N VAL A 379 -5.63 3.98 -19.08
CA VAL A 379 -6.65 2.95 -18.86
C VAL A 379 -6.95 2.94 -17.35
N ILE A 380 -8.21 2.68 -17.01
CA ILE A 380 -8.71 2.60 -15.65
C ILE A 380 -9.53 1.30 -15.57
N GLN A 381 -8.96 0.29 -14.90
CA GLN A 381 -9.65 -0.94 -14.52
C GLN A 381 -10.58 -0.70 -13.33
N GLU A 382 -11.37 -1.71 -12.97
CA GLU A 382 -12.00 -1.76 -11.66
C GLU A 382 -10.97 -1.75 -10.51
N ASN A 383 -11.34 -1.15 -9.38
CA ASN A 383 -10.49 -0.98 -8.19
C ASN A 383 -9.20 -0.14 -8.37
N GLU A 384 -8.88 0.33 -9.58
CA GLU A 384 -7.75 1.23 -9.83
C GLU A 384 -8.05 2.71 -9.51
N SER A 385 -6.99 3.53 -9.44
CA SER A 385 -7.12 4.98 -9.28
C SER A 385 -7.92 5.59 -10.44
N GLY A 386 -8.98 6.32 -10.10
CA GLY A 386 -9.93 6.88 -11.07
C GLY A 386 -11.19 6.04 -11.28
N PHE A 387 -11.27 4.80 -10.77
CA PHE A 387 -12.55 4.08 -10.65
C PHE A 387 -13.22 4.47 -9.32
N CYS A 388 -14.45 4.99 -9.36
CA CYS A 388 -15.07 5.64 -8.21
C CYS A 388 -16.26 4.88 -7.59
N ARG A 389 -17.14 4.28 -8.41
CA ARG A 389 -18.11 3.26 -7.97
C ARG A 389 -18.73 2.51 -9.15
N VAL A 390 -19.41 1.40 -8.82
CA VAL A 390 -20.49 0.81 -9.61
C VAL A 390 -21.73 0.63 -8.73
N ASP A 391 -22.91 0.96 -9.26
CA ASP A 391 -24.19 0.64 -8.61
C ASP A 391 -24.56 -0.83 -8.89
N GLY A 392 -23.81 -1.73 -8.26
CA GLY A 392 -23.82 -3.18 -8.51
C GLY A 392 -22.62 -3.84 -7.83
N GLY A 393 -21.82 -4.60 -8.57
CA GLY A 393 -20.63 -5.28 -8.05
C GLY A 393 -19.48 -5.36 -9.06
N ILE A 394 -18.33 -5.86 -8.58
CA ILE A 394 -17.23 -6.31 -9.42
C ILE A 394 -17.32 -7.83 -9.55
N ASP A 395 -17.50 -8.31 -10.77
CA ASP A 395 -17.66 -9.73 -11.09
C ASP A 395 -16.43 -10.26 -11.84
N SER A 396 -16.11 -11.55 -11.67
CA SER A 396 -15.07 -12.28 -12.42
C SER A 396 -15.60 -13.55 -13.09
N ASN A 397 -16.93 -13.68 -13.17
CA ASN A 397 -17.65 -14.91 -13.56
C ASN A 397 -17.73 -15.18 -15.09
N ASN A 398 -17.12 -14.33 -15.92
CA ASN A 398 -17.02 -14.47 -17.37
C ASN A 398 -15.56 -14.26 -17.79
N SER A 399 -15.04 -15.03 -18.75
CA SER A 399 -13.62 -14.94 -19.13
C SER A 399 -13.31 -13.80 -20.10
N GLY A 400 -12.04 -13.37 -20.14
CA GLY A 400 -11.53 -12.42 -21.13
C GLY A 400 -11.51 -10.95 -20.73
N PHE A 401 -11.93 -10.62 -19.50
CA PHE A 401 -11.59 -9.34 -18.88
C PHE A 401 -10.07 -9.25 -18.59
N SER A 402 -9.65 -8.10 -18.07
CA SER A 402 -8.30 -7.73 -17.69
C SER A 402 -8.31 -7.14 -16.28
N GLY A 403 -7.21 -7.28 -15.52
CA GLY A 403 -7.23 -6.94 -14.09
C GLY A 403 -7.87 -8.05 -13.24
N THR A 404 -8.70 -7.66 -12.28
CA THR A 404 -9.29 -8.55 -11.24
C THR A 404 -10.73 -8.99 -11.55
N GLY A 405 -11.44 -8.27 -12.41
CA GLY A 405 -12.82 -8.57 -12.78
C GLY A 405 -13.36 -7.62 -13.85
N PHE A 406 -14.62 -7.22 -13.70
CA PHE A 406 -15.27 -6.16 -14.47
C PHE A 406 -16.42 -5.55 -13.66
N ALA A 407 -16.76 -4.30 -13.94
CA ALA A 407 -17.90 -3.63 -13.36
C ALA A 407 -19.23 -4.15 -13.94
N ASN A 408 -20.09 -4.67 -13.06
CA ASN A 408 -21.42 -5.17 -13.39
C ASN A 408 -22.48 -4.39 -12.60
N THR A 409 -23.29 -3.57 -13.27
CA THR A 409 -24.43 -2.87 -12.64
C THR A 409 -25.56 -3.83 -12.31
N ASP A 410 -26.33 -3.53 -11.24
CA ASP A 410 -27.64 -4.16 -11.06
C ASP A 410 -28.49 -4.05 -12.34
N ASN A 411 -29.28 -5.07 -12.65
CA ASN A 411 -30.22 -5.06 -13.78
C ASN A 411 -31.42 -4.13 -13.47
N ALA A 412 -31.21 -2.81 -13.58
CA ALA A 412 -32.22 -1.77 -13.43
C ALA A 412 -31.82 -0.49 -14.17
N SER A 413 -32.82 0.34 -14.51
CA SER A 413 -32.58 1.68 -15.06
C SER A 413 -32.13 2.65 -13.95
N GLY A 414 -31.28 3.62 -14.31
CA GLY A 414 -30.72 4.59 -13.37
C GLY A 414 -29.49 4.12 -12.60
N LYS A 415 -29.02 2.90 -12.83
CA LYS A 415 -27.79 2.33 -12.24
C LYS A 415 -26.57 2.82 -13.00
N ALA A 416 -25.53 3.27 -12.28
CA ALA A 416 -24.36 3.90 -12.89
C ALA A 416 -23.04 3.18 -12.62
N ILE A 417 -22.06 3.46 -13.47
CA ILE A 417 -20.63 3.32 -13.16
C ILE A 417 -20.02 4.72 -13.21
N GLU A 418 -19.11 5.04 -12.29
CA GLU A 418 -18.47 6.34 -12.18
C GLU A 418 -16.95 6.22 -12.17
N TRP A 419 -16.31 7.08 -12.96
CA TRP A 419 -14.88 7.29 -13.00
C TRP A 419 -14.56 8.78 -12.83
N ASN A 420 -13.38 9.09 -12.31
CA ASN A 420 -12.81 10.42 -12.36
C ASN A 420 -11.57 10.42 -13.26
N VAL A 421 -11.47 11.41 -14.15
CA VAL A 421 -10.34 11.63 -15.07
C VAL A 421 -9.90 13.08 -14.96
N ALA A 422 -8.60 13.31 -14.78
CA ALA A 422 -8.02 14.63 -14.73
C ALA A 422 -7.38 15.00 -16.08
N VAL A 423 -7.53 16.26 -16.50
CA VAL A 423 -6.83 16.83 -17.67
C VAL A 423 -6.12 18.12 -17.29
N ALA A 424 -4.92 18.32 -17.82
CA ALA A 424 -4.10 19.50 -17.53
C ALA A 424 -4.69 20.82 -18.08
N ASN A 425 -5.50 20.76 -19.14
CA ASN A 425 -6.14 21.89 -19.81
C ASN A 425 -7.50 21.47 -20.38
N ASP A 426 -8.41 22.42 -20.61
CA ASP A 426 -9.67 22.19 -21.32
C ASP A 426 -9.40 21.56 -22.71
N ASN A 427 -9.91 20.35 -22.95
CA ASN A 427 -9.70 19.63 -24.21
C ASN A 427 -10.82 18.63 -24.53
N ASN A 428 -10.85 18.16 -25.78
CA ASN A 428 -11.64 16.98 -26.14
C ASN A 428 -10.80 15.72 -25.90
N VAL A 429 -11.43 14.73 -25.29
CA VAL A 429 -10.87 13.40 -24.97
C VAL A 429 -11.74 12.35 -25.63
N GLU A 430 -11.13 11.35 -26.26
CA GLU A 430 -11.86 10.14 -26.68
C GLU A 430 -11.85 9.14 -25.52
N LEU A 431 -13.04 8.87 -24.97
CA LEU A 431 -13.26 7.74 -24.08
C LEU A 431 -13.56 6.49 -24.90
N ALA A 432 -13.02 5.35 -24.49
CA ALA A 432 -13.40 4.04 -25.01
C ALA A 432 -13.59 3.03 -23.86
N TRP A 433 -14.82 2.54 -23.72
CA TRP A 433 -15.18 1.50 -22.76
C TRP A 433 -15.01 0.12 -23.41
N ARG A 434 -14.24 -0.77 -22.79
CA ARG A 434 -14.18 -2.18 -23.16
C ARG A 434 -15.28 -2.93 -22.43
N TYR A 435 -16.12 -3.64 -23.18
CA TYR A 435 -17.37 -4.19 -22.66
C TYR A 435 -17.75 -5.54 -23.26
N ALA A 436 -18.57 -6.30 -22.53
CA ALA A 436 -19.25 -7.50 -23.03
C ALA A 436 -20.77 -7.39 -22.83
N ASN A 437 -21.53 -7.79 -23.85
CA ASN A 437 -22.98 -7.88 -23.81
C ASN A 437 -23.42 -9.19 -24.49
N GLY A 438 -23.59 -10.24 -23.69
CA GLY A 438 -24.06 -11.56 -24.15
C GLY A 438 -25.58 -11.65 -24.37
N SER A 439 -26.31 -10.54 -24.32
CA SER A 439 -27.75 -10.49 -24.67
C SER A 439 -27.96 -10.03 -26.11
N SER A 440 -29.18 -10.18 -26.64
CA SER A 440 -29.56 -9.69 -27.97
C SER A 440 -29.73 -8.17 -28.06
N ASP A 441 -29.89 -7.51 -26.91
CA ASP A 441 -30.46 -6.16 -26.83
C ASP A 441 -29.38 -5.14 -26.46
N ASN A 442 -29.48 -3.93 -27.02
CA ASN A 442 -28.54 -2.84 -26.75
C ASN A 442 -28.67 -2.32 -25.30
N ARG A 443 -27.65 -2.54 -24.47
CA ARG A 443 -27.62 -2.12 -23.05
C ARG A 443 -27.08 -0.69 -22.89
N ALA A 444 -27.73 0.27 -23.55
CA ALA A 444 -27.26 1.65 -23.63
C ALA A 444 -27.17 2.37 -22.27
N GLY A 445 -26.20 3.30 -22.17
CA GLY A 445 -26.01 4.19 -21.04
C GLY A 445 -26.07 5.67 -21.45
N GLU A 446 -26.63 6.54 -20.62
CA GLU A 446 -26.51 7.99 -20.73
C GLU A 446 -25.15 8.41 -20.16
N LEU A 447 -24.32 9.06 -20.98
CA LEU A 447 -23.02 9.58 -20.55
C LEU A 447 -23.19 10.98 -19.96
N ARG A 448 -22.61 11.19 -18.78
CA ARG A 448 -22.60 12.46 -18.06
C ARG A 448 -21.18 12.86 -17.71
N VAL A 449 -20.89 14.16 -17.79
CA VAL A 449 -19.62 14.77 -17.38
C VAL A 449 -19.91 15.90 -16.41
N ASN A 450 -19.30 15.87 -15.23
CA ASN A 450 -19.51 16.84 -14.15
C ASN A 450 -20.99 17.05 -13.77
N GLY A 451 -21.81 16.01 -13.97
CA GLY A 451 -23.27 16.02 -13.73
C GLY A 451 -24.13 16.49 -14.91
N ALA A 452 -23.53 17.01 -16.00
CA ALA A 452 -24.26 17.35 -17.22
C ALA A 452 -24.36 16.14 -18.16
N ALA A 453 -25.57 15.79 -18.60
CA ALA A 453 -25.79 14.75 -19.61
C ALA A 453 -25.35 15.21 -21.01
N LEU A 454 -24.71 14.30 -21.76
CA LEU A 454 -24.19 14.55 -23.10
C LEU A 454 -24.96 13.75 -24.16
N SER A 455 -24.65 12.45 -24.29
CA SER A 455 -25.22 11.56 -25.31
C SER A 455 -25.28 10.12 -24.80
N ASN A 456 -26.02 9.26 -25.49
CA ASN A 456 -26.06 7.84 -25.18
C ASN A 456 -24.88 7.08 -25.81
N VAL A 457 -24.19 6.29 -25.00
CA VAL A 457 -23.23 5.27 -25.47
C VAL A 457 -24.00 3.97 -25.67
N ASN A 458 -23.87 3.37 -26.84
CA ASN A 458 -24.53 2.12 -27.19
C ASN A 458 -23.60 0.93 -26.96
N PHE A 459 -24.13 -0.08 -26.29
CA PHE A 459 -23.44 -1.33 -25.97
C PHE A 459 -24.21 -2.48 -26.63
N ALA A 460 -23.91 -2.70 -27.92
CA ALA A 460 -24.57 -3.68 -28.77
C ALA A 460 -24.23 -5.12 -28.36
N ALA A 461 -24.99 -6.10 -28.86
CA ALA A 461 -24.72 -7.52 -28.60
C ALA A 461 -23.31 -7.91 -29.08
N THR A 462 -22.46 -8.39 -28.17
CA THR A 462 -21.13 -8.95 -28.49
C THR A 462 -21.18 -10.46 -28.77
N GLY A 463 -22.35 -11.08 -28.59
CA GLY A 463 -22.62 -12.49 -28.89
C GLY A 463 -22.27 -13.48 -27.77
N SER A 464 -21.49 -13.06 -26.77
CA SER A 464 -21.21 -13.81 -25.55
C SER A 464 -20.73 -12.86 -24.45
N TRP A 465 -20.98 -13.21 -23.19
CA TRP A 465 -20.42 -12.49 -22.04
C TRP A 465 -18.90 -12.63 -21.89
N ALA A 466 -18.29 -13.57 -22.62
CA ALA A 466 -16.83 -13.68 -22.77
C ALA A 466 -16.30 -13.03 -24.07
N SER A 467 -17.17 -12.41 -24.87
CA SER A 467 -16.79 -11.67 -26.08
C SER A 467 -16.77 -10.17 -25.78
N TRP A 468 -15.57 -9.59 -25.82
CA TRP A 468 -15.33 -8.19 -25.46
C TRP A 468 -15.19 -7.32 -26.72
N SER A 469 -15.71 -6.10 -26.66
CA SER A 469 -15.69 -5.10 -27.73
C SER A 469 -15.51 -3.70 -27.14
N ASN A 470 -15.25 -2.70 -27.98
CA ASN A 470 -15.09 -1.32 -27.53
C ASN A 470 -16.25 -0.45 -28.02
N ALA A 471 -16.74 0.46 -27.18
CA ALA A 471 -17.64 1.56 -27.55
C ALA A 471 -16.92 2.88 -27.22
N THR A 472 -16.95 3.87 -28.12
CA THR A 472 -16.21 5.13 -27.94
C THR A 472 -17.11 6.37 -27.98
N ALA A 473 -16.65 7.44 -27.32
CA ALA A 473 -17.28 8.76 -27.35
C ALA A 473 -16.21 9.86 -27.18
N SER A 474 -16.21 10.87 -28.05
CA SER A 474 -15.41 12.08 -27.83
C SER A 474 -16.21 13.10 -27.01
N ILE A 475 -15.64 13.54 -25.89
CA ILE A 475 -16.26 14.46 -24.94
C ILE A 475 -15.32 15.63 -24.61
N PRO A 476 -15.86 16.82 -24.28
CA PRO A 476 -15.07 17.88 -23.67
C PRO A 476 -14.86 17.59 -22.17
N LEU A 477 -13.61 17.66 -21.71
CA LEU A 477 -13.23 17.72 -20.30
C LEU A 477 -12.66 19.10 -19.96
N SER A 478 -12.90 19.58 -18.75
CA SER A 478 -12.37 20.86 -18.24
C SER A 478 -11.08 20.64 -17.44
N ALA A 479 -10.20 21.65 -17.41
CA ALA A 479 -8.95 21.60 -16.66
C ALA A 479 -9.17 21.22 -15.19
N GLY A 480 -8.40 20.23 -14.71
CA GLY A 480 -8.59 19.60 -13.41
C GLY A 480 -9.37 18.28 -13.47
N ASN A 481 -10.01 17.93 -12.37
CA ASN A 481 -10.64 16.63 -12.11
C ASN A 481 -12.10 16.60 -12.63
N ASN A 482 -12.42 15.68 -13.54
CA ASN A 482 -13.74 15.55 -14.15
C ASN A 482 -14.42 14.24 -13.73
N ARG A 483 -15.70 14.33 -13.35
CA ARG A 483 -16.56 13.21 -12.97
C ARG A 483 -17.31 12.67 -14.17
N ILE A 484 -16.97 11.46 -14.60
CA ILE A 484 -17.58 10.75 -15.73
C ILE A 484 -18.53 9.69 -15.16
N GLU A 485 -19.83 9.84 -15.41
CA GLU A 485 -20.86 8.92 -14.94
C GLU A 485 -21.60 8.33 -16.15
N LEU A 486 -21.68 7.01 -16.24
CA LEU A 486 -22.40 6.28 -17.29
C LEU A 486 -23.63 5.60 -16.66
N VAL A 487 -24.84 5.97 -17.08
CA VAL A 487 -26.09 5.60 -16.38
C VAL A 487 -27.00 4.74 -17.25
N ALA A 488 -27.35 3.54 -16.80
CA ALA A 488 -28.22 2.59 -17.50
C ALA A 488 -29.59 3.20 -17.89
N THR A 489 -29.88 3.28 -19.19
CA THR A 489 -31.19 3.77 -19.67
C THR A 489 -32.23 2.67 -19.86
N THR A 490 -31.85 1.41 -19.65
CA THR A 490 -32.73 0.24 -19.80
C THR A 490 -32.97 -0.45 -18.45
N ALA A 491 -34.06 -1.22 -18.33
CA ALA A 491 -34.32 -2.06 -17.16
C ALA A 491 -33.31 -3.22 -17.00
N SER A 492 -32.43 -3.44 -17.99
CA SER A 492 -31.41 -4.49 -17.98
C SER A 492 -30.06 -4.04 -17.43
N GLY A 493 -29.93 -2.81 -16.90
CA GLY A 493 -28.63 -2.25 -16.50
C GLY A 493 -27.75 -1.87 -17.71
N LEU A 494 -26.45 -1.70 -17.47
CA LEU A 494 -25.41 -1.55 -18.49
C LEU A 494 -24.90 -2.91 -18.99
N ALA A 495 -24.10 -2.90 -20.04
CA ALA A 495 -23.20 -4.02 -20.35
C ALA A 495 -22.14 -4.19 -19.25
N ASN A 496 -21.49 -5.35 -19.21
CA ASN A 496 -20.35 -5.59 -18.33
C ASN A 496 -19.19 -4.71 -18.82
N ILE A 497 -18.67 -3.81 -18.00
CA ILE A 497 -17.57 -2.90 -18.38
C ILE A 497 -16.28 -3.38 -17.71
N ASP A 498 -15.34 -3.84 -18.51
CA ASP A 498 -14.02 -4.30 -18.07
C ASP A 498 -13.09 -3.11 -17.78
N SER A 499 -13.05 -2.12 -18.67
CA SER A 499 -12.15 -0.97 -18.51
C SER A 499 -12.72 0.29 -19.15
N LEU A 500 -12.33 1.44 -18.60
CA LEU A 500 -12.43 2.74 -19.28
C LEU A 500 -11.03 3.18 -19.70
N SER A 501 -10.83 3.35 -21.00
CA SER A 501 -9.66 4.06 -21.53
C SER A 501 -10.02 5.48 -21.95
N ALA A 502 -9.07 6.40 -21.82
CA ALA A 502 -9.21 7.79 -22.23
C ALA A 502 -7.97 8.22 -23.01
N THR A 503 -8.16 8.85 -24.18
CA THR A 503 -7.09 9.31 -25.09
C THR A 503 -7.22 10.81 -25.35
N GLY A 504 -6.14 11.56 -25.11
CA GLY A 504 -6.14 13.02 -25.12
C GLY A 504 -4.87 13.62 -24.50
N ASN A 505 -4.73 14.95 -24.51
CA ASN A 505 -3.48 15.59 -24.09
C ASN A 505 -3.43 15.86 -22.58
N GLY A 506 -2.37 15.42 -21.90
CA GLY A 506 -2.16 15.73 -20.48
C GLY A 506 -3.21 15.10 -19.56
N LEU A 507 -3.57 13.84 -19.84
CA LEU A 507 -4.46 13.02 -19.03
C LEU A 507 -3.77 12.44 -17.80
N SER A 508 -4.54 12.27 -16.73
CA SER A 508 -4.18 11.43 -15.58
C SER A 508 -5.42 10.86 -14.89
N THR A 509 -5.25 9.85 -14.06
CA THR A 509 -6.32 9.26 -13.24
C THR A 509 -6.85 10.28 -12.24
N GLY A 510 -8.16 10.51 -12.21
CA GLY A 510 -8.78 11.50 -11.35
C GLY A 510 -9.02 11.01 -9.93
N ASN A 511 -9.07 11.93 -8.97
CA ASN A 511 -9.32 11.60 -7.56
C ASN A 511 -10.84 11.50 -7.31
N CYS A 512 -11.31 10.33 -6.90
CA CYS A 512 -12.71 10.08 -6.52
C CYS A 512 -13.17 10.88 -5.29
N GLY A 513 -12.24 11.32 -4.44
CA GLY A 513 -12.52 12.19 -3.29
C GLY A 513 -12.62 13.68 -3.64
N GLY A 514 -13.66 14.10 -4.40
CA GLY A 514 -13.85 15.53 -4.68
C GLY A 514 -15.04 15.94 -5.55
N SER A 515 -16.21 16.16 -4.93
CA SER A 515 -17.30 16.93 -5.56
C SER A 515 -17.08 18.43 -5.37
N SER A 516 -16.53 19.10 -6.39
CA SER A 516 -16.36 20.55 -6.41
C SER A 516 -17.71 21.27 -6.39
N SER A 517 -18.07 21.86 -5.24
CA SER A 517 -19.34 22.57 -5.07
C SER A 517 -19.35 23.93 -5.76
N SER A 518 -20.26 24.12 -6.73
CA SER A 518 -20.70 25.44 -7.21
C SER A 518 -22.22 25.59 -6.96
N SER A 519 -22.70 26.82 -6.77
CA SER A 519 -23.89 27.07 -5.94
C SER A 519 -24.93 28.01 -6.56
N SER A 520 -26.23 27.64 -6.44
CA SER A 520 -27.35 28.61 -6.52
C SER A 520 -28.66 28.11 -5.88
N SER A 521 -28.85 28.47 -4.61
CA SER A 521 -30.08 29.03 -3.98
C SER A 521 -31.51 28.55 -4.34
N SER A 522 -32.33 28.38 -3.27
CA SER A 522 -33.80 28.51 -3.16
C SER A 522 -34.71 27.46 -3.84
N SER A 523 -35.88 27.05 -3.27
CA SER A 523 -36.46 27.25 -1.92
C SER A 523 -37.69 26.35 -1.68
N SER A 524 -37.90 25.88 -0.43
CA SER A 524 -39.19 25.49 0.24
C SER A 524 -40.31 24.80 -0.58
N SER A 525 -40.88 23.65 -0.18
CA SER A 525 -41.59 23.44 1.10
C SER A 525 -42.13 22.00 1.30
N SER A 526 -42.70 21.73 2.48
CA SER A 526 -43.47 20.56 2.98
C SER A 526 -44.37 19.79 1.97
N SER A 527 -44.73 18.50 2.13
CA SER A 527 -45.30 17.86 3.35
C SER A 527 -45.51 16.32 3.27
N SER A 528 -45.36 15.64 4.43
CA SER A 528 -46.09 14.45 4.98
C SER A 528 -46.52 13.20 4.17
N SER A 529 -46.39 12.03 4.86
CA SER A 529 -47.23 10.79 4.80
C SER A 529 -47.12 9.84 3.57
N SER A 530 -47.27 8.50 3.68
CA SER A 530 -47.21 7.56 4.83
C SER A 530 -47.28 6.08 4.34
N SER A 531 -46.81 5.11 5.16
CA SER A 531 -47.14 3.65 5.15
C SER A 531 -46.77 2.82 3.89
N SER A 532 -46.49 1.50 3.94
CA SER A 532 -46.16 0.55 5.04
C SER A 532 -45.75 -0.82 4.46
N SER A 533 -45.06 -1.67 5.24
CA SER A 533 -44.79 -3.12 5.00
C SER A 533 -43.93 -3.50 3.76
N SER A 534 -43.18 -4.61 3.74
CA SER A 534 -42.94 -5.65 4.76
C SER A 534 -41.60 -6.39 4.56
N SER A 535 -40.94 -6.67 5.68
CA SER A 535 -39.92 -7.71 5.96
C SER A 535 -39.50 -8.72 4.87
N SER A 536 -38.18 -8.82 4.64
CA SER A 536 -37.49 -10.10 4.40
C SER A 536 -36.02 -10.05 4.86
N SER A 537 -35.61 -11.08 5.61
CA SER A 537 -34.24 -11.53 5.89
C SER A 537 -33.07 -10.52 5.80
N SER A 538 -32.61 -10.04 6.95
CA SER A 538 -31.29 -9.41 7.10
C SER A 538 -30.16 -10.44 7.03
N SER A 539 -29.41 -10.45 5.92
CA SER A 539 -28.04 -10.99 5.89
C SER A 539 -27.08 -9.87 6.29
N SER A 540 -26.46 -9.97 7.47
CA SER A 540 -25.51 -8.97 7.97
C SER A 540 -24.27 -8.92 7.08
N GLY A 541 -24.16 -7.89 6.24
CA GLY A 541 -22.95 -7.64 5.45
C GLY A 541 -21.83 -7.14 6.36
N ASN A 542 -20.83 -7.97 6.64
CA ASN A 542 -19.71 -7.61 7.50
C ASN A 542 -18.76 -6.65 6.77
N THR A 543 -19.02 -5.35 6.87
CA THR A 543 -18.22 -4.30 6.22
C THR A 543 -16.92 -4.05 7.00
N ALA A 544 -15.83 -4.69 6.53
CA ALA A 544 -14.51 -4.60 7.14
C ALA A 544 -14.03 -3.14 7.34
N MET A 545 -13.50 -2.83 8.52
CA MET A 545 -13.22 -1.46 8.96
C MET A 545 -11.85 -0.93 8.50
N CYS A 546 -11.61 -0.89 7.19
CA CYS A 546 -10.35 -0.45 6.57
C CYS A 546 -10.04 1.06 6.68
N LYS A 547 -10.56 1.77 7.67
CA LYS A 547 -10.35 3.23 7.85
C LYS A 547 -10.64 3.71 9.28
N PRO A 548 -9.97 4.78 9.74
CA PRO A 548 -10.37 5.51 10.93
C PRO A 548 -11.84 5.89 10.92
N MET A 549 -12.44 5.81 12.10
CA MET A 549 -13.86 6.06 12.32
C MET A 549 -14.09 6.74 13.68
N GLY A 550 -15.33 6.75 14.17
CA GLY A 550 -15.63 7.24 15.51
C GLY A 550 -15.22 8.69 15.75
N TRP A 551 -14.92 9.01 17.00
CA TRP A 551 -14.48 10.34 17.41
C TRP A 551 -13.15 10.78 16.80
N ALA A 552 -12.30 9.86 16.31
CA ALA A 552 -11.06 10.21 15.61
C ALA A 552 -11.32 11.03 14.33
N THR A 553 -12.43 10.75 13.65
CA THR A 553 -12.83 11.41 12.40
C THR A 553 -13.54 12.76 12.58
N ARG A 554 -13.46 13.41 13.74
CA ARG A 554 -14.18 14.66 14.06
C ARG A 554 -13.26 15.79 14.51
N ASN A 555 -13.70 17.04 14.38
CA ASN A 555 -13.02 18.20 14.95
C ASN A 555 -13.75 18.69 16.22
N GLY A 556 -13.50 18.05 17.36
CA GLY A 556 -14.26 18.21 18.60
C GLY A 556 -15.72 17.76 18.50
N ARG A 557 -16.54 18.12 19.50
CA ARG A 557 -17.95 17.68 19.62
C ARG A 557 -18.87 18.17 18.51
N SER A 558 -18.68 19.42 18.07
CA SER A 558 -19.59 20.13 17.17
C SER A 558 -18.98 20.50 15.82
N GLY A 559 -17.70 20.21 15.59
CA GLY A 559 -17.06 20.41 14.29
C GLY A 559 -17.40 19.30 13.30
N GLY A 560 -17.08 19.54 12.03
CA GLY A 560 -17.31 18.60 10.93
C GLY A 560 -16.46 17.33 11.00
N ALA A 561 -16.58 16.53 9.94
CA ALA A 561 -15.71 15.38 9.73
C ALA A 561 -14.26 15.83 9.41
N VAL A 562 -13.31 14.96 9.72
CA VAL A 562 -11.87 15.09 9.48
C VAL A 562 -11.39 13.76 8.94
N ASN A 563 -10.68 13.77 7.81
CA ASN A 563 -10.00 12.57 7.34
C ASN A 563 -8.75 12.33 8.19
N VAL A 564 -8.59 11.12 8.72
CA VAL A 564 -7.38 10.70 9.43
C VAL A 564 -6.64 9.76 8.49
N THR A 565 -5.39 10.09 8.18
CA THR A 565 -4.56 9.40 7.19
C THR A 565 -3.25 8.88 7.78
N GLY A 566 -2.88 9.34 8.99
CA GLY A 566 -1.58 9.04 9.59
C GLY A 566 -0.45 9.58 8.70
N GLY A 567 0.41 8.67 8.23
CA GLY A 567 1.44 8.96 7.23
C GLY A 567 0.91 9.23 5.81
N GLY A 568 -0.37 8.97 5.55
CA GLY A 568 -0.97 9.09 4.22
C GLY A 568 -0.24 8.26 3.17
N ASN A 569 0.04 8.87 2.02
CA ASN A 569 0.68 8.21 0.88
C ASN A 569 2.22 8.27 0.95
N ALA A 570 2.81 8.49 2.14
CA ALA A 570 4.26 8.37 2.31
C ALA A 570 4.68 6.90 2.10
N GLN A 571 5.77 6.67 1.36
CA GLN A 571 6.24 5.31 1.08
C GLN A 571 6.51 4.54 2.39
N PRO A 572 5.97 3.32 2.56
CA PRO A 572 6.20 2.55 3.76
C PRO A 572 7.67 2.19 3.94
N VAL A 573 8.17 2.26 5.16
CA VAL A 573 9.50 1.76 5.51
C VAL A 573 9.41 0.74 6.63
N VAL A 574 9.97 -0.45 6.38
CA VAL A 574 10.09 -1.51 7.38
C VAL A 574 11.25 -1.20 8.33
N VAL A 575 11.01 -1.33 9.64
CA VAL A 575 12.01 -1.11 10.70
C VAL A 575 12.07 -2.31 11.64
N SER A 576 13.30 -2.73 11.94
CA SER A 576 13.61 -3.90 12.79
C SER A 576 14.37 -3.52 14.08
N ASN A 577 14.53 -2.22 14.36
CA ASN A 577 15.22 -1.73 15.54
C ASN A 577 14.60 -0.42 16.08
N PHE A 578 14.80 -0.16 17.38
CA PHE A 578 14.11 0.94 18.06
C PHE A 578 14.65 2.32 17.69
N SER A 579 15.94 2.43 17.35
CA SER A 579 16.54 3.71 16.95
C SER A 579 15.95 4.22 15.64
N ASP A 580 15.81 3.35 14.65
CA ASP A 580 15.22 3.71 13.36
C ASP A 580 13.72 4.02 13.51
N LEU A 581 12.97 3.15 14.20
CA LEU A 581 11.56 3.38 14.56
C LEU A 581 11.36 4.75 15.24
N GLN A 582 12.15 5.08 16.26
CA GLN A 582 12.05 6.34 16.98
C GLN A 582 12.43 7.54 16.09
N SER A 583 13.43 7.39 15.21
CA SER A 583 13.81 8.47 14.28
C SER A 583 12.66 8.84 13.34
N ARG A 584 11.93 7.82 12.83
CA ARG A 584 10.80 8.00 11.90
C ARG A 584 9.50 8.37 12.60
N ALA A 585 9.24 7.87 13.81
CA ALA A 585 8.03 8.19 14.58
C ALA A 585 8.03 9.63 15.14
N SER A 586 9.21 10.26 15.24
CA SER A 586 9.38 11.64 15.72
C SER A 586 8.80 12.71 14.77
N GLY A 587 8.62 13.93 15.30
CA GLY A 587 8.37 15.13 14.50
C GLY A 587 7.06 15.14 13.70
N SER A 588 6.88 16.12 12.82
CA SER A 588 5.61 16.38 12.10
C SER A 588 5.55 15.84 10.67
N ASN A 589 6.65 15.29 10.14
CA ASN A 589 6.72 14.81 8.76
C ASN A 589 5.83 13.57 8.57
N ALA A 590 5.21 13.43 7.40
CA ALA A 590 4.41 12.27 7.06
C ALA A 590 5.29 11.01 6.95
N ALA A 591 4.95 9.93 7.65
CA ALA A 591 5.66 8.65 7.55
C ALA A 591 4.73 7.45 7.78
N VAL A 592 4.86 6.44 6.92
CA VAL A 592 4.28 5.10 7.11
C VAL A 592 5.43 4.16 7.52
N ILE A 593 5.27 3.51 8.65
CA ILE A 593 6.33 2.76 9.34
C ILE A 593 5.79 1.36 9.66
N TYR A 594 6.42 0.33 9.14
CA TYR A 594 6.08 -1.06 9.44
C TYR A 594 7.11 -1.66 10.39
N ILE A 595 6.67 -2.21 11.52
CA ILE A 595 7.56 -2.87 12.48
C ILE A 595 7.61 -4.36 12.15
N ASP A 596 8.79 -4.92 11.89
CA ASP A 596 8.95 -6.38 11.74
C ASP A 596 9.59 -7.00 13.00
N GLY A 597 9.15 -8.20 13.36
CA GLY A 597 9.63 -8.94 14.52
C GLY A 597 9.33 -8.28 15.88
N THR A 598 10.39 -7.98 16.65
CA THR A 598 10.32 -7.45 18.02
C THR A 598 11.27 -6.27 18.19
N VAL A 599 10.74 -5.11 18.55
CA VAL A 599 11.49 -3.85 18.62
C VAL A 599 11.41 -3.22 20.02
N GLY A 600 12.55 -2.78 20.55
CA GLY A 600 12.68 -2.10 21.86
C GLY A 600 13.36 -2.96 22.94
N GLY A 601 13.97 -2.29 23.91
CA GLY A 601 14.68 -2.86 25.05
C GLY A 601 13.79 -3.22 26.25
N GLY A 602 12.56 -2.68 26.31
CA GLY A 602 11.69 -2.70 27.48
C GLY A 602 11.81 -1.44 28.34
N TRP A 603 10.93 -1.30 29.33
CA TRP A 603 10.96 -0.22 30.33
C TRP A 603 10.66 -0.74 31.74
N SER A 604 11.02 0.05 32.74
CA SER A 604 10.70 -0.15 34.15
C SER A 604 10.65 1.20 34.85
N GLY A 605 9.60 1.43 35.65
CA GLY A 605 9.28 2.77 36.15
C GLY A 605 9.17 3.77 35.00
N THR A 606 9.96 4.85 35.07
CA THR A 606 10.10 5.86 34.00
C THR A 606 11.48 5.82 33.35
N SER A 607 11.96 4.62 32.97
CA SER A 607 13.29 4.41 32.37
C SER A 607 13.31 3.18 31.46
N GLY A 608 14.18 3.20 30.46
CA GLY A 608 14.15 2.28 29.31
C GLY A 608 13.67 2.99 28.04
N ASP A 609 13.33 2.23 27.01
CA ASP A 609 12.83 2.79 25.75
C ASP A 609 11.41 3.33 25.91
N ARG A 610 11.10 4.42 25.21
CA ARG A 610 9.74 4.99 25.09
C ARG A 610 9.55 5.62 23.72
N LEU A 611 8.52 5.18 23.00
CA LEU A 611 8.25 5.63 21.64
C LEU A 611 7.54 6.98 21.64
N GLU A 612 8.28 8.06 21.45
CA GLU A 612 7.73 9.39 21.21
C GLU A 612 7.15 9.46 19.79
N VAL A 613 5.83 9.64 19.67
CA VAL A 613 5.12 9.70 18.37
C VAL A 613 4.64 11.12 18.10
N GLY A 614 5.10 11.69 16.99
CA GLY A 614 4.71 12.99 16.48
C GLY A 614 3.51 12.96 15.52
N SER A 615 3.16 14.10 14.94
CA SER A 615 2.04 14.22 13.98
C SER A 615 2.30 13.49 12.66
N ASN A 616 1.23 13.14 11.95
CA ASN A 616 1.23 12.52 10.60
C ASN A 616 1.98 11.17 10.54
N LYS A 617 1.61 10.23 11.41
CA LYS A 617 2.27 8.91 11.50
C LYS A 617 1.29 7.76 11.30
N THR A 618 1.70 6.77 10.52
CA THR A 618 1.09 5.44 10.49
C THR A 618 2.15 4.47 10.98
N ILE A 619 1.92 3.79 12.10
CA ILE A 619 2.82 2.79 12.67
C ILE A 619 2.05 1.48 12.73
N ILE A 620 2.50 0.46 12.00
CA ILE A 620 1.78 -0.82 11.91
C ILE A 620 2.75 -1.99 12.15
N GLY A 621 2.35 -2.99 12.95
CA GLY A 621 3.06 -4.25 13.01
C GLY A 621 2.87 -5.07 11.74
N LEU A 622 3.95 -5.56 11.15
CA LEU A 622 3.92 -6.19 9.83
C LEU A 622 3.17 -7.54 9.82
N ARG A 623 3.07 -8.21 10.98
CA ARG A 623 2.54 -9.58 11.12
C ARG A 623 1.79 -9.75 12.44
N PRO A 624 0.97 -10.81 12.60
CA PRO A 624 0.32 -11.10 13.87
C PRO A 624 1.35 -11.28 14.99
N GLY A 625 1.08 -10.68 16.15
CA GLY A 625 1.98 -10.76 17.31
C GLY A 625 3.27 -9.93 17.25
N THR A 626 3.46 -9.03 16.26
CA THR A 626 4.60 -8.09 16.24
C THR A 626 4.71 -7.34 17.57
N GLN A 627 5.89 -7.34 18.20
CA GLN A 627 6.06 -6.79 19.56
C GLN A 627 6.76 -5.43 19.57
N LEU A 628 6.14 -4.46 20.24
CA LEU A 628 6.80 -3.22 20.65
C LEU A 628 7.09 -3.26 22.16
N ARG A 629 8.36 -3.49 22.50
CA ARG A 629 8.89 -3.50 23.86
C ARG A 629 9.23 -2.07 24.33
N ALA A 630 8.27 -1.15 24.17
CA ALA A 630 8.34 0.22 24.64
C ALA A 630 6.90 0.76 24.80
N PRO A 631 6.63 1.65 25.77
CA PRO A 631 5.35 2.35 25.84
C PRO A 631 5.29 3.44 24.78
N ILE A 632 4.09 3.73 24.28
CA ILE A 632 3.82 4.73 23.25
C ILE A 632 3.39 6.05 23.89
N HIS A 633 3.98 7.17 23.50
CA HIS A 633 3.67 8.50 24.04
C HIS A 633 3.35 9.48 22.90
N ILE A 634 2.07 9.86 22.77
CA ILE A 634 1.56 10.74 21.70
C ILE A 634 1.23 12.11 22.29
N LYS A 635 2.18 13.04 22.21
CA LYS A 635 2.10 14.35 22.87
C LYS A 635 2.00 15.52 21.89
N ASN A 636 1.03 16.40 22.14
CA ASN A 636 0.73 17.58 21.32
C ASN A 636 0.59 17.32 19.80
N SER A 637 0.27 16.08 19.41
CA SER A 637 0.44 15.56 18.05
C SER A 637 -0.86 15.06 17.45
N SER A 638 -1.01 15.18 16.13
CA SER A 638 -2.27 14.93 15.45
C SER A 638 -2.14 14.16 14.15
N ASN A 639 -3.23 13.52 13.73
CA ASN A 639 -3.26 12.64 12.56
C ASN A 639 -2.29 11.45 12.75
N VAL A 640 -2.66 10.53 13.64
CA VAL A 640 -1.83 9.36 13.99
C VAL A 640 -2.65 8.08 13.91
N ILE A 641 -2.07 7.03 13.33
CA ILE A 641 -2.61 5.68 13.23
C ILE A 641 -1.60 4.72 13.85
N VAL A 642 -2.04 3.85 14.76
CA VAL A 642 -1.23 2.76 15.34
C VAL A 642 -1.99 1.43 15.20
N ARG A 643 -1.41 0.42 14.55
CA ARG A 643 -2.06 -0.90 14.36
C ARG A 643 -1.15 -2.11 14.58
N ASN A 644 -1.76 -3.26 14.85
CA ASN A 644 -1.15 -4.59 14.82
C ASN A 644 0.08 -4.78 15.74
N LEU A 645 0.13 -4.09 16.88
CA LEU A 645 1.23 -4.20 17.85
C LEU A 645 0.81 -4.86 19.16
N VAL A 646 1.67 -5.75 19.67
CA VAL A 646 1.64 -6.24 21.05
C VAL A 646 2.57 -5.41 21.92
N ILE A 647 2.02 -4.73 22.91
CA ILE A 647 2.74 -3.98 23.94
C ILE A 647 2.49 -4.69 25.29
N ASN A 648 3.50 -5.41 25.77
CA ASN A 648 3.46 -6.07 27.08
C ASN A 648 4.30 -5.28 28.10
N GLY A 649 3.63 -4.68 29.06
CA GLY A 649 4.24 -3.88 30.13
C GLY A 649 4.99 -4.72 31.17
N PRO A 650 5.79 -4.06 32.04
CA PRO A 650 6.61 -4.73 33.06
C PRO A 650 5.80 -5.37 34.21
N GLY A 651 4.46 -5.31 34.16
CA GLY A 651 3.57 -5.69 35.25
C GLY A 651 3.06 -4.47 36.01
N SER A 652 1.79 -4.53 36.44
CA SER A 652 1.18 -3.49 37.25
C SER A 652 1.87 -3.37 38.61
N ASN A 653 2.26 -2.16 38.99
CA ASN A 653 2.76 -1.85 40.32
C ASN A 653 2.08 -0.56 40.84
N SER A 654 2.36 -0.17 42.09
CA SER A 654 1.73 1.02 42.69
C SER A 654 2.38 2.34 42.29
N ASP A 655 3.38 2.32 41.41
CA ASP A 655 4.19 3.48 41.08
C ASP A 655 3.57 4.23 39.90
N GLN A 656 3.50 5.56 40.00
CA GLN A 656 2.92 6.44 38.97
C GLN A 656 3.89 6.58 37.78
N ALA A 657 4.00 5.48 37.03
CA ALA A 657 4.99 5.26 35.99
C ALA A 657 4.38 5.43 34.58
N TRP A 658 5.00 4.83 33.55
CA TRP A 658 4.48 4.91 32.18
C TRP A 658 3.43 3.83 31.88
N ASP A 659 2.30 4.27 31.32
CA ASP A 659 1.26 3.44 30.70
C ASP A 659 1.79 2.75 29.43
N ASN A 660 1.15 1.67 28.97
CA ASN A 660 1.52 1.06 27.67
C ASN A 660 1.28 2.03 26.48
N ILE A 661 0.23 2.86 26.54
CA ILE A 661 0.07 4.04 25.68
C ILE A 661 -0.49 5.24 26.45
N ASN A 662 0.10 6.42 26.27
CA ASN A 662 -0.34 7.68 26.85
C ASN A 662 -0.51 8.76 25.77
N ILE A 663 -1.69 9.39 25.73
CA ILE A 663 -2.05 10.43 24.75
C ILE A 663 -2.36 11.73 25.50
N GLU A 664 -1.53 12.77 25.33
CA GLU A 664 -1.63 13.98 26.15
C GLU A 664 -1.42 15.34 25.45
N GLY A 665 -1.89 16.40 26.10
CA GLY A 665 -1.66 17.78 25.70
C GLY A 665 -2.64 18.24 24.61
N SER A 666 -2.15 18.80 23.51
CA SER A 666 -2.99 19.16 22.35
C SER A 666 -3.20 18.03 21.35
N SER A 667 -2.90 16.78 21.71
CA SER A 667 -3.00 15.62 20.81
C SER A 667 -4.44 15.35 20.35
N LYS A 668 -4.65 15.10 19.06
CA LYS A 668 -5.99 14.83 18.52
C LYS A 668 -6.04 14.12 17.17
N ASN A 669 -7.20 13.56 16.83
CA ASN A 669 -7.43 12.85 15.56
C ASN A 669 -6.51 11.62 15.44
N ILE A 670 -6.71 10.67 16.34
CA ILE A 670 -5.85 9.50 16.56
C ILE A 670 -6.66 8.21 16.51
N TRP A 671 -6.21 7.23 15.74
CA TRP A 671 -6.80 5.90 15.61
C TRP A 671 -5.83 4.83 16.13
N ILE A 672 -6.29 4.01 17.07
CA ILE A 672 -5.53 2.91 17.68
C ILE A 672 -6.35 1.64 17.41
N ASP A 673 -5.89 0.78 16.52
CA ASP A 673 -6.71 -0.29 15.94
C ASP A 673 -5.97 -1.64 15.90
N HIS A 674 -6.59 -2.75 16.31
CA HIS A 674 -5.95 -4.07 16.31
C HIS A 674 -4.61 -4.13 17.08
N ASN A 675 -4.54 -3.58 18.31
CA ASN A 675 -3.35 -3.69 19.17
C ASN A 675 -3.66 -4.45 20.46
N GLU A 676 -2.63 -4.92 21.14
CA GLU A 676 -2.74 -5.57 22.45
C GLU A 676 -1.94 -4.80 23.50
N PHE A 677 -2.62 -4.34 24.54
CA PHE A 677 -2.01 -3.63 25.66
C PHE A 677 -2.14 -4.51 26.91
N TRP A 678 -1.06 -5.23 27.24
CA TRP A 678 -1.01 -6.17 28.35
C TRP A 678 -0.22 -5.60 29.54
N ASN A 679 -0.66 -5.86 30.76
CA ASN A 679 0.14 -5.72 31.98
C ASN A 679 0.74 -4.32 32.19
N GLY A 680 0.01 -3.27 31.80
CA GLY A 680 0.43 -1.87 31.94
C GLY A 680 0.78 -1.49 33.38
N GLN A 681 1.79 -0.62 33.53
CA GLN A 681 2.44 -0.39 34.83
C GLN A 681 1.59 0.50 35.76
N ASP A 682 1.07 1.63 35.25
CA ASP A 682 -0.09 2.34 35.84
C ASP A 682 -1.35 1.95 35.02
N GLY A 683 -1.54 2.55 33.84
CA GLY A 683 -2.56 2.19 32.87
C GLY A 683 -2.07 1.32 31.72
N ASN A 684 -3.03 0.73 30.99
CA ASN A 684 -2.81 0.22 29.65
C ASN A 684 -2.92 1.35 28.61
N ALA A 685 -3.97 2.19 28.68
CA ALA A 685 -4.19 3.24 27.68
C ALA A 685 -4.91 4.48 28.23
N ASP A 686 -4.12 5.53 28.48
CA ASP A 686 -4.55 6.77 29.13
C ASP A 686 -4.65 7.95 28.14
N VAL A 687 -5.72 8.76 28.28
CA VAL A 687 -5.96 9.94 27.42
C VAL A 687 -6.27 11.16 28.29
N VAL A 688 -5.35 12.14 28.34
CA VAL A 688 -5.30 13.13 29.42
C VAL A 688 -4.87 14.54 28.97
N LYS A 689 -4.94 15.50 29.90
CA LYS A 689 -4.39 16.86 29.84
C LYS A 689 -4.87 17.71 28.66
N GLY A 690 -6.06 17.40 28.13
CA GLY A 690 -6.73 18.16 27.08
C GLY A 690 -6.56 17.62 25.68
N ALA A 691 -6.19 16.34 25.52
CA ALA A 691 -6.28 15.63 24.26
C ALA A 691 -7.76 15.50 23.79
N ASP A 692 -7.98 15.17 22.52
CA ASP A 692 -9.33 15.01 21.96
C ASP A 692 -9.39 14.04 20.78
N ASN A 693 -10.59 13.67 20.34
CA ASN A 693 -10.81 12.95 19.08
C ASN A 693 -9.92 11.70 18.92
N VAL A 694 -10.12 10.72 19.80
CA VAL A 694 -9.41 9.42 19.77
C VAL A 694 -10.41 8.30 19.47
N THR A 695 -9.98 7.24 18.80
CA THR A 695 -10.78 6.02 18.65
C THR A 695 -9.90 4.80 18.80
N PHE A 696 -10.33 3.93 19.72
CA PHE A 696 -9.76 2.61 19.96
C PHE A 696 -10.72 1.56 19.37
N SER A 697 -10.28 0.83 18.34
CA SER A 697 -11.05 -0.28 17.75
C SER A 697 -10.30 -1.60 17.77
N TRP A 698 -11.01 -2.73 17.92
CA TRP A 698 -10.43 -4.08 17.81
C TRP A 698 -9.20 -4.37 18.71
N ASN A 699 -8.95 -3.59 19.78
CA ASN A 699 -7.80 -3.79 20.66
C ASN A 699 -8.11 -4.75 21.82
N ILE A 700 -7.10 -5.45 22.33
CA ILE A 700 -7.14 -6.09 23.65
C ILE A 700 -6.56 -5.14 24.70
N PHE A 701 -7.27 -4.99 25.81
CA PHE A 701 -6.82 -4.29 27.01
C PHE A 701 -6.79 -5.29 28.18
N GLY A 702 -5.59 -5.76 28.51
CA GLY A 702 -5.40 -7.00 29.26
C GLY A 702 -4.51 -6.90 30.50
N TYR A 703 -4.73 -7.77 31.47
CA TYR A 703 -3.74 -8.10 32.51
C TYR A 703 -3.77 -9.61 32.80
N THR A 704 -2.60 -10.25 32.86
CA THR A 704 -2.45 -11.69 33.17
C THR A 704 -2.02 -11.95 34.60
N THR A 705 -1.72 -10.90 35.38
CA THR A 705 -1.26 -10.99 36.78
C THR A 705 -2.04 -10.02 37.67
N ASN A 706 -2.34 -10.40 38.91
CA ASN A 706 -3.08 -9.56 39.87
C ASN A 706 -2.11 -8.77 40.77
N GLY A 707 -1.51 -7.71 40.23
CA GLY A 707 -0.58 -6.84 40.97
C GLY A 707 -1.25 -5.77 41.83
N GLY A 708 -2.59 -5.74 41.89
CA GLY A 708 -3.37 -4.80 42.71
C GLY A 708 -3.65 -3.44 42.07
N HIS A 709 -2.94 -3.08 41.00
CA HIS A 709 -3.08 -1.81 40.25
C HIS A 709 -3.48 -2.05 38.78
N ASN A 710 -4.37 -3.01 38.53
CA ASN A 710 -4.80 -3.39 37.17
C ASN A 710 -5.84 -2.38 36.61
N PHE A 711 -5.42 -1.15 36.34
CA PHE A 711 -6.32 0.00 36.13
C PHE A 711 -6.28 0.56 34.68
N SER A 712 -6.90 -0.17 33.76
CA SER A 712 -6.62 -0.12 32.32
C SER A 712 -6.67 1.24 31.62
N ASN A 713 -7.81 1.95 31.58
CA ASN A 713 -7.95 3.15 30.70
C ASN A 713 -8.55 4.35 31.46
N LEU A 714 -7.72 5.33 31.83
CA LEU A 714 -8.16 6.59 32.43
C LEU A 714 -8.32 7.69 31.36
N VAL A 715 -9.38 8.47 31.50
CA VAL A 715 -9.68 9.63 30.67
C VAL A 715 -9.81 10.86 31.56
N ALA A 716 -8.91 11.83 31.38
CA ALA A 716 -8.57 12.91 32.31
C ALA A 716 -8.03 12.44 33.68
N SER A 717 -6.83 12.89 34.02
CA SER A 717 -6.08 12.49 35.22
C SER A 717 -6.74 12.95 36.53
N SER A 718 -7.31 14.17 36.54
CA SER A 718 -7.82 14.84 37.75
C SER A 718 -9.15 15.56 37.52
N ASP A 719 -9.94 15.70 38.59
CA ASP A 719 -11.14 16.55 38.63
C ASP A 719 -10.79 18.04 38.44
N GLY A 720 -9.52 18.41 38.67
CA GLY A 720 -8.96 19.73 38.38
C GLY A 720 -8.42 19.93 36.95
N GLU A 721 -8.55 18.94 36.05
CA GLU A 721 -8.00 19.00 34.68
C GLU A 721 -8.87 19.84 33.73
N THR A 722 -9.12 21.10 34.11
CA THR A 722 -10.11 21.99 33.47
C THR A 722 -9.86 22.29 32.00
N GLN A 723 -8.63 22.12 31.49
CA GLN A 723 -8.28 22.26 30.07
C GLN A 723 -8.85 21.16 29.15
N SER A 724 -9.48 20.15 29.75
CA SER A 724 -10.15 19.02 29.09
C SER A 724 -11.67 19.20 28.93
N ARG A 725 -12.25 20.29 29.46
CA ARG A 725 -13.67 20.61 29.24
C ARG A 725 -14.00 20.76 27.75
N GLY A 726 -15.04 20.05 27.30
CA GLY A 726 -15.45 20.01 25.89
C GLY A 726 -14.62 19.10 24.98
N LYS A 727 -13.51 18.55 25.49
CA LYS A 727 -12.59 17.66 24.77
C LYS A 727 -12.73 16.21 25.24
N LEU A 728 -11.66 15.40 25.16
CA LEU A 728 -11.62 14.00 25.55
C LEU A 728 -12.78 13.19 24.97
N ASN A 729 -13.08 13.43 23.69
CA ASN A 729 -14.13 12.75 22.96
C ASN A 729 -13.52 11.46 22.37
N ILE A 730 -13.97 10.30 22.86
CA ILE A 730 -13.29 9.01 22.65
C ILE A 730 -14.29 7.93 22.28
N THR A 731 -13.99 7.15 21.25
CA THR A 731 -14.74 5.95 20.88
C THR A 731 -13.97 4.70 21.28
N LEU A 732 -14.67 3.72 21.84
CA LEU A 732 -14.24 2.36 22.12
C LEU A 732 -15.21 1.44 21.37
N MET A 733 -14.74 0.75 20.33
CA MET A 733 -15.54 -0.17 19.52
C MET A 733 -14.85 -1.53 19.31
N PHE A 734 -15.57 -2.65 19.43
CA PHE A 734 -15.01 -4.00 19.18
C PHE A 734 -13.74 -4.35 20.00
N ASN A 735 -13.46 -3.65 21.11
CA ASN A 735 -12.32 -3.98 21.97
C ASN A 735 -12.68 -5.09 22.96
N HIS A 736 -11.67 -5.85 23.41
CA HIS A 736 -11.80 -6.85 24.48
C HIS A 736 -11.02 -6.40 25.72
N PHE A 737 -11.74 -6.18 26.83
CA PHE A 737 -11.14 -5.92 28.13
C PHE A 737 -11.10 -7.21 28.95
N THR A 738 -9.91 -7.71 29.29
CA THR A 738 -9.69 -8.99 30.00
C THR A 738 -8.80 -8.80 31.23
N GLY A 739 -9.14 -9.41 32.36
CA GLY A 739 -8.33 -9.32 33.59
C GLY A 739 -8.17 -7.90 34.16
N VAL A 740 -8.98 -6.94 33.76
CA VAL A 740 -8.93 -5.56 34.26
C VAL A 740 -9.64 -5.45 35.60
N ALA A 741 -9.06 -4.76 36.58
CA ALA A 741 -9.71 -4.51 37.87
C ALA A 741 -10.54 -3.23 37.90
N GLN A 742 -10.07 -2.12 37.31
CA GLN A 742 -10.85 -0.88 37.22
C GLN A 742 -10.53 -0.11 35.95
N ARG A 743 -11.34 0.92 35.66
CA ARG A 743 -11.17 1.85 34.54
C ARG A 743 -11.38 1.16 33.17
N GLN A 744 -12.62 0.74 32.87
CA GLN A 744 -12.98 0.10 31.59
C GLN A 744 -14.01 0.90 30.73
N PRO A 745 -13.82 2.19 30.40
CA PRO A 745 -12.82 3.14 30.90
C PRO A 745 -13.31 3.88 32.16
N ARG A 746 -12.46 4.72 32.77
CA ARG A 746 -12.88 5.70 33.78
C ARG A 746 -12.65 7.11 33.27
N CYS A 747 -13.68 7.94 33.18
CA CYS A 747 -13.61 9.25 32.51
C CYS A 747 -14.01 10.45 33.37
N ARG A 748 -13.56 11.63 32.94
CA ARG A 748 -14.00 12.97 33.35
C ARG A 748 -14.10 13.85 32.10
N PHE A 749 -14.98 14.85 32.12
CA PHE A 749 -15.25 15.84 31.06
C PHE A 749 -15.71 15.33 29.69
N GLY A 750 -15.20 14.19 29.21
CA GLY A 750 -15.35 13.67 27.85
C GLY A 750 -16.74 13.20 27.44
N ASP A 751 -16.98 13.17 26.12
CA ASP A 751 -18.07 12.40 25.51
C ASP A 751 -17.50 11.05 25.06
N ILE A 752 -17.77 10.00 25.82
CA ILE A 752 -17.22 8.66 25.57
C ILE A 752 -18.30 7.77 24.96
N HIS A 753 -18.00 7.15 23.83
CA HIS A 753 -18.87 6.19 23.17
C HIS A 753 -18.29 4.79 23.31
N VAL A 754 -18.98 3.90 24.02
CA VAL A 754 -18.55 2.52 24.29
C VAL A 754 -19.57 1.59 23.65
N VAL A 755 -19.22 1.02 22.51
CA VAL A 755 -20.13 0.27 21.64
C VAL A 755 -19.55 -1.06 21.17
N ASN A 756 -20.32 -2.14 21.15
CA ASN A 756 -19.88 -3.47 20.68
C ASN A 756 -18.60 -4.04 21.36
N ASN A 757 -18.25 -3.66 22.59
CA ASN A 757 -17.06 -4.18 23.28
C ASN A 757 -17.39 -5.40 24.16
N LEU A 758 -16.40 -6.25 24.38
CA LEU A 758 -16.45 -7.39 25.30
C LEU A 758 -15.65 -7.09 26.57
N PHE A 759 -16.21 -7.43 27.74
CA PHE A 759 -15.57 -7.22 29.05
C PHE A 759 -15.61 -8.52 29.87
N THR A 760 -14.47 -9.16 30.09
CA THR A 760 -14.37 -10.46 30.80
C THR A 760 -13.63 -10.36 32.14
N LYS A 761 -13.94 -11.30 33.03
CA LYS A 761 -13.41 -11.31 34.40
C LYS A 761 -11.99 -11.86 34.54
N ASP A 762 -11.74 -13.00 33.90
CA ASP A 762 -10.46 -13.69 33.76
C ASP A 762 -9.59 -13.68 35.04
N GLY A 763 -10.15 -14.30 36.08
CA GLY A 763 -9.48 -14.53 37.37
C GLY A 763 -9.54 -13.39 38.39
N MET A 764 -9.89 -12.16 37.98
CA MET A 764 -9.74 -10.97 38.84
C MET A 764 -10.87 -10.78 39.86
N THR A 765 -10.52 -10.16 41.00
CA THR A 765 -11.34 -10.23 42.24
C THR A 765 -12.12 -8.96 42.59
N SER A 766 -11.85 -7.84 41.93
CA SER A 766 -12.55 -6.55 42.09
C SER A 766 -12.66 -5.90 40.72
N GLN A 767 -13.87 -5.57 40.26
CA GLN A 767 -14.10 -5.14 38.87
C GLN A 767 -15.10 -3.98 38.73
N ASN A 768 -14.58 -2.74 38.70
CA ASN A 768 -15.34 -1.52 38.39
C ASN A 768 -15.14 -1.14 36.92
N GLY A 769 -16.16 -1.38 36.09
CA GLY A 769 -16.11 -1.21 34.65
C GLY A 769 -16.18 0.25 34.19
N ILE A 770 -17.19 0.56 33.37
CA ILE A 770 -17.40 1.89 32.82
C ILE A 770 -17.75 2.86 33.95
N SER A 771 -16.95 3.92 34.13
CA SER A 771 -17.05 4.84 35.27
C SER A 771 -17.07 6.31 34.83
N ALA A 772 -18.24 6.97 34.83
CA ALA A 772 -18.36 8.38 34.46
C ALA A 772 -18.26 9.31 35.68
N GLY A 773 -17.11 9.96 35.86
CA GLY A 773 -16.87 11.01 36.86
C GLY A 773 -17.22 12.41 36.35
N VAL A 774 -16.76 13.44 37.07
CA VAL A 774 -17.12 14.86 36.86
C VAL A 774 -17.18 15.28 35.38
N GLU A 775 -18.32 15.82 34.98
CA GLU A 775 -18.64 16.32 33.63
C GLU A 775 -18.55 15.29 32.48
N CYS A 776 -18.20 14.03 32.73
CA CYS A 776 -18.18 13.01 31.69
C CYS A 776 -19.60 12.55 31.31
N ARG A 777 -19.80 12.26 30.02
CA ARG A 777 -21.00 11.64 29.47
C ARG A 777 -20.61 10.36 28.74
N VAL A 778 -21.17 9.21 29.12
CA VAL A 778 -20.85 7.92 28.49
C VAL A 778 -22.08 7.27 27.87
N LEU A 779 -22.02 7.03 26.56
CA LEU A 779 -23.02 6.27 25.83
C LEU A 779 -22.56 4.82 25.69
N ILE A 780 -23.42 3.87 26.07
CA ILE A 780 -23.09 2.44 26.25
C ILE A 780 -24.05 1.60 25.39
N GLU A 781 -23.61 1.12 24.23
CA GLU A 781 -24.48 0.43 23.25
C GLU A 781 -23.98 -1.00 22.92
N ASN A 782 -24.87 -1.99 22.95
CA ASN A 782 -24.59 -3.37 22.47
C ASN A 782 -23.35 -4.09 23.02
N ASN A 783 -22.82 -3.74 24.21
CA ASN A 783 -21.64 -4.39 24.79
C ASN A 783 -22.00 -5.68 25.56
N HIS A 784 -21.03 -6.59 25.73
CA HIS A 784 -21.19 -7.82 26.53
C HIS A 784 -20.26 -7.80 27.75
N PHE A 785 -20.82 -7.84 28.96
CA PHE A 785 -20.09 -7.87 30.23
C PHE A 785 -20.26 -9.25 30.90
N ILE A 786 -19.15 -9.96 31.15
CA ILE A 786 -19.11 -11.32 31.68
C ILE A 786 -18.33 -11.35 33.01
N GLY A 787 -19.03 -11.58 34.12
CA GLY A 787 -18.46 -11.68 35.46
C GLY A 787 -18.03 -10.35 36.11
N ILE A 788 -18.08 -9.25 35.37
CA ILE A 788 -17.75 -7.88 35.86
C ILE A 788 -18.64 -7.50 37.04
N GLN A 789 -18.04 -7.09 38.16
CA GLN A 789 -18.78 -6.84 39.41
C GLN A 789 -19.66 -5.59 39.34
N SER A 790 -19.16 -4.47 38.83
CA SER A 790 -19.88 -3.21 38.66
C SER A 790 -19.71 -2.71 37.22
N PRO A 791 -20.47 -3.25 36.25
CA PRO A 791 -20.33 -2.92 34.82
C PRO A 791 -20.47 -1.44 34.51
N VAL A 792 -21.45 -0.77 35.14
CA VAL A 792 -21.75 0.66 34.97
C VAL A 792 -21.59 1.36 36.31
N HIS A 793 -20.34 1.49 36.75
CA HIS A 793 -19.96 1.93 38.08
C HIS A 793 -20.25 3.42 38.30
N GLN A 794 -21.27 3.72 39.12
CA GLN A 794 -21.79 5.07 39.29
C GLN A 794 -20.83 5.98 40.07
N ARG A 795 -20.63 7.21 39.58
CA ARG A 795 -19.86 8.26 40.26
C ARG A 795 -20.55 9.62 40.17
N SER A 796 -20.37 10.42 41.23
CA SER A 796 -20.93 11.78 41.28
C SER A 796 -20.38 12.67 40.17
N GLY A 797 -21.22 13.55 39.62
CA GLY A 797 -20.87 14.56 38.63
C GLY A 797 -20.80 14.09 37.17
N GLY A 798 -20.89 12.78 36.89
CA GLY A 798 -20.94 12.23 35.53
C GLY A 798 -22.32 11.69 35.12
N LYS A 799 -22.41 11.16 33.90
CA LYS A 799 -23.61 10.53 33.34
C LYS A 799 -23.28 9.26 32.53
N SER A 800 -24.18 8.29 32.55
CA SER A 800 -24.19 7.19 31.58
C SER A 800 -25.59 6.93 31.00
N GLU A 801 -25.63 6.48 29.76
CA GLU A 801 -26.85 6.12 29.04
C GLU A 801 -26.63 4.77 28.33
N LEU A 802 -27.43 3.77 28.67
CA LEU A 802 -27.44 2.48 28.01
C LEU A 802 -28.49 2.49 26.89
N ARG A 803 -28.13 1.92 25.74
CA ARG A 803 -29.04 1.70 24.59
C ARG A 803 -28.80 0.33 23.96
N GLY A 804 -29.73 -0.10 23.10
CA GLY A 804 -29.58 -1.34 22.34
C GLY A 804 -29.50 -2.60 23.22
N THR A 805 -28.60 -3.53 22.89
CA THR A 805 -28.68 -4.94 23.30
C THR A 805 -27.79 -5.36 24.47
N ASN A 806 -27.16 -4.42 25.21
CA ASN A 806 -26.13 -4.73 26.23
C ASN A 806 -26.44 -5.93 27.14
N ILE A 807 -25.53 -6.91 27.21
CA ILE A 807 -25.66 -8.13 28.02
C ILE A 807 -24.80 -8.04 29.28
N PHE A 808 -25.36 -8.46 30.42
CA PHE A 808 -24.73 -8.36 31.75
C PHE A 808 -24.67 -9.73 32.45
N GLU A 809 -23.92 -10.67 31.89
CA GLU A 809 -23.82 -12.06 32.35
C GLU A 809 -22.98 -12.22 33.62
N ASN A 810 -23.46 -12.98 34.61
CA ASN A 810 -22.73 -13.28 35.85
C ASN A 810 -22.23 -12.05 36.64
N THR A 811 -22.82 -10.88 36.38
CA THR A 811 -22.49 -9.57 36.99
C THR A 811 -23.34 -9.27 38.24
N SER A 812 -22.81 -8.53 39.21
CA SER A 812 -23.44 -8.40 40.56
C SER A 812 -23.99 -7.02 40.95
N GLY A 813 -23.44 -5.94 40.40
CA GLY A 813 -23.70 -4.55 40.80
C GLY A 813 -24.46 -3.73 39.75
N ASP A 814 -24.10 -2.46 39.61
CA ASP A 814 -24.81 -1.47 38.76
C ASP A 814 -24.75 -1.77 37.25
N LYS A 815 -25.94 -1.73 36.62
CA LYS A 815 -26.20 -2.10 35.21
C LYS A 815 -27.19 -1.12 34.54
N SER A 816 -27.23 0.13 34.99
CA SER A 816 -28.29 1.09 34.65
C SER A 816 -27.75 2.47 34.30
N SER A 817 -28.50 3.18 33.44
CA SER A 817 -28.23 4.57 33.09
C SER A 817 -28.34 5.49 34.31
N TYR A 818 -27.45 6.45 34.47
CA TYR A 818 -27.50 7.45 35.55
C TYR A 818 -27.19 8.87 35.06
N GLY A 819 -27.75 9.88 35.73
CA GLY A 819 -27.59 11.30 35.35
C GLY A 819 -28.42 11.74 34.14
N GLY A 820 -29.21 10.85 33.55
CA GLY A 820 -30.06 11.11 32.38
C GLY A 820 -29.29 11.08 31.06
N SER A 821 -29.94 11.50 29.97
CA SER A 821 -29.35 11.38 28.63
C SER A 821 -28.02 12.16 28.47
N THR A 822 -27.20 11.63 27.57
CA THR A 822 -25.78 11.92 27.36
C THR A 822 -25.55 12.74 26.10
N PHE A 823 -25.40 12.09 24.94
CA PHE A 823 -25.21 12.70 23.63
C PHE A 823 -25.70 11.76 22.50
N GLU A 824 -25.56 12.20 21.25
CA GLU A 824 -25.72 11.36 20.06
C GLU A 824 -24.40 11.38 19.28
N PRO A 825 -23.83 10.24 18.87
CA PRO A 825 -22.56 10.23 18.14
C PRO A 825 -22.68 10.94 16.78
N PRO A 826 -21.82 11.94 16.46
CA PRO A 826 -21.97 12.76 15.26
C PRO A 826 -21.40 12.13 13.97
N TYR A 827 -21.17 10.81 13.98
CA TYR A 827 -20.54 10.02 12.90
C TYR A 827 -21.38 8.77 12.61
N GLU A 828 -21.12 8.12 11.46
CA GLU A 828 -21.72 6.81 11.18
C GLU A 828 -21.11 5.74 12.11
N TYR A 829 -21.98 4.88 12.64
CA TYR A 829 -21.64 3.68 13.41
C TYR A 829 -22.78 2.65 13.44
N LYS A 830 -23.98 3.01 12.93
CA LYS A 830 -25.22 2.24 13.11
C LYS A 830 -25.33 1.11 12.09
N SER A 831 -24.60 1.20 10.97
CA SER A 831 -24.37 0.06 10.08
C SER A 831 -23.57 -1.06 10.74
N LEU A 832 -22.75 -0.72 11.75
CA LEU A 832 -21.84 -1.63 12.46
C LEU A 832 -22.40 -2.13 13.80
N LEU A 833 -23.66 -1.87 14.14
CA LEU A 833 -24.26 -2.34 15.39
C LEU A 833 -24.57 -3.84 15.35
N VAL A 834 -23.70 -4.63 15.99
CA VAL A 834 -23.82 -6.10 16.14
C VAL A 834 -24.64 -6.42 17.40
N ASN A 835 -25.30 -7.58 17.48
CA ASN A 835 -25.99 -7.96 18.71
C ASN A 835 -24.95 -8.31 19.80
N ALA A 836 -25.15 -7.87 21.04
CA ALA A 836 -24.21 -8.15 22.14
C ALA A 836 -23.93 -9.66 22.32
N SER A 837 -24.91 -10.53 22.01
CA SER A 837 -24.77 -12.00 22.06
C SER A 837 -23.87 -12.60 20.96
N GLU A 838 -23.53 -11.83 19.93
CA GLU A 838 -22.71 -12.27 18.80
C GLU A 838 -21.23 -11.87 18.99
N LEU A 839 -20.95 -10.93 19.92
CA LEU A 839 -19.61 -10.35 20.09
C LEU A 839 -18.51 -11.35 20.46
N GLU A 840 -18.78 -12.31 21.35
CA GLU A 840 -17.76 -13.32 21.71
C GLU A 840 -17.30 -14.13 20.50
N GLY A 841 -18.24 -14.47 19.59
CA GLY A 841 -17.94 -15.18 18.36
C GLY A 841 -17.33 -14.29 17.27
N LEU A 842 -17.68 -13.01 17.22
CA LEU A 842 -17.14 -12.04 16.27
C LEU A 842 -15.70 -11.62 16.62
N LEU A 843 -15.38 -11.41 17.90
CA LEU A 843 -14.06 -10.99 18.34
C LEU A 843 -13.04 -12.14 18.38
N ALA A 844 -13.50 -13.40 18.48
CA ALA A 844 -12.64 -14.58 18.58
C ALA A 844 -11.71 -14.72 17.36
N GLY A 845 -10.40 -14.61 17.59
CA GLY A 845 -9.37 -14.68 16.55
C GLY A 845 -9.18 -13.39 15.73
N LYS A 846 -9.98 -12.34 15.99
CA LYS A 846 -9.94 -11.06 15.29
C LYS A 846 -9.43 -9.92 16.16
N VAL A 847 -9.87 -9.83 17.41
CA VAL A 847 -9.43 -8.79 18.35
C VAL A 847 -7.96 -8.99 18.75
N GLY A 848 -7.18 -7.91 18.79
CA GLY A 848 -5.74 -7.93 19.10
C GLY A 848 -4.84 -7.72 17.88
N ALA A 849 -3.58 -8.13 17.99
CA ALA A 849 -2.57 -7.98 16.93
C ALA A 849 -2.61 -9.21 16.01
N THR A 850 -3.68 -9.31 15.24
CA THR A 850 -4.13 -10.50 14.48
C THR A 850 -3.94 -10.38 12.97
N LEU A 851 -3.61 -9.18 12.46
CA LEU A 851 -3.65 -8.89 11.03
C LEU A 851 -2.43 -9.49 10.30
N SER A 852 -2.69 -10.23 9.22
CA SER A 852 -1.69 -10.87 8.36
C SER A 852 -0.84 -9.87 7.56
N SER A 853 -1.42 -8.73 7.17
CA SER A 853 -0.80 -7.66 6.42
C SER A 853 -1.24 -6.28 6.94
N PRO A 854 -0.41 -5.21 6.81
CA PRO A 854 -0.81 -3.84 7.14
C PRO A 854 -2.07 -3.32 6.42
N THR A 855 -2.45 -3.95 5.30
CA THR A 855 -3.66 -3.66 4.52
C THR A 855 -4.95 -4.22 5.13
N ASP A 856 -4.87 -5.15 6.08
CA ASP A 856 -6.01 -5.97 6.47
C ASP A 856 -6.91 -5.28 7.50
N CYS A 857 -8.17 -5.72 7.57
CA CYS A 857 -9.25 -5.08 8.32
C CYS A 857 -10.41 -6.05 8.56
N ASP A 858 -11.17 -5.80 9.63
CA ASP A 858 -12.31 -6.63 10.09
C ASP A 858 -13.58 -5.81 10.40
#